data_AF-A0A537FJP5-F1
#
_entry.id   AF-A0A537FJP5-F1
#
_cell.length_a   1.000
_cell.length_b   1.000
_cell.length_c   1.000
_cell.angle_alpha   90.00
_cell.angle_beta   90.00
_cell.angle_gamma   90.00
#
_symmetry.space_group_name_H-M   'P 1'
#
loop_
_entity.id
_entity.type
_entity.pdbx_description
1 polymer ?
#
loop_
_entity_poly.entity_id
_entity_poly.type
_entity_poly.pdbx_seq_one_letter_code
_entity_poly.pdbx_strand_id
1 'polypeptide(L)'
;PLMKLVGRGDTTVVDAYLSPILRRYVEQVAAELEGVRLLFMQSNGGLTDARRFQGKDAILSGPAGGIVGAVRTSLAAGFERIIGFDMGGTSTDVSHYAGEFEREFETRVAGVRMRAPMMSIHSVAAGGGSILHFDGARYRVGPDSAGANPGPACYRRGGPLTVTDANLMLGKIQPKYFPQVFGEDGKDELDAESVRQKFSTLTKAIGDGRSREQVAEGFVQIAVGNMANAIKHISVQRGHDVTGYTLCCFGGAAGQHACLVADALAMTRVFIHPYAGVLSAYGMGLADQSAMREQALESKLQDEAALQDAADKLASDARDSLIAQGVAPQRVRVLRRAHLKYEGTDTALMVALGPVADMVNEFEAAYRKQFSFLMPGKPLIVEAVSVEVIASGGVHEEQELDRKKPGKPVEGIRVFTGGKWHAAPLYRREDLGAGQRIDGPAVIAEAHATTVVEPEWRATVTPLNHLVLDRVQSRRAQTAIGTQVDPVMLEIFNSLYMSIAEQMGLRLQNTAYSVNIKERLDFSCALFDAEGSLIANAPHMPVHLGSMGESVKTVIRLNAGNMRPGNVYVLNAPYNGGTHLPDVTVITPVFDSRQILFYVGSRGHHADIGGITPGSMPPESKAVEEEGVLIDNFLLVEQGRFREKETVALLTSGKYPVRNVEQNIADLRAQVAANEKGVQELRRMVEHFGLEVVRAYMRHVQDNAEESVRRVIGVLKDGEFDLPLDNGARIRARIHIGEDRRSARIDFSGTSAQLPDNFNAPAAVCMAAVLYVFRTLVEDDIPLNAGCLKPLEVLIPEGCMLRPRYPAAVVAGNVETSQCITDALYGALGVLAASQGTMNNFTFGNERYQYYETLAGGSGAGPGFDGADVVQTHMTNSRLTD
;
A
#
# COMPACT_ATOMS: atom_id res chain seq x y z
N PRO A 1 26.92 13.90 7.94
CA PRO A 1 25.45 14.06 7.95
C PRO A 1 24.84 13.33 6.76
N LEU A 2 23.77 12.55 6.96
CA LEU A 2 23.06 11.91 5.84
C LEU A 2 22.24 12.97 5.05
N MET A 3 21.88 12.65 3.82
CA MET A 3 20.95 13.46 3.02
C MET A 3 19.51 13.41 3.58
N LYS A 4 18.58 14.15 2.95
CA LYS A 4 17.18 14.35 3.36
C LYS A 4 17.05 15.05 4.71
N LEU A 5 17.12 16.38 4.68
CA LEU A 5 17.09 17.23 5.88
C LEU A 5 15.78 17.04 6.66
N VAL A 6 14.65 16.91 5.96
CA VAL A 6 13.32 16.80 6.58
C VAL A 6 13.20 15.49 7.35
N GLY A 7 13.50 14.34 6.71
CA GLY A 7 13.46 13.04 7.38
C GLY A 7 14.42 12.95 8.57
N ARG A 8 15.59 13.59 8.47
CA ARG A 8 16.53 13.70 9.60
C ARG A 8 16.03 14.60 10.72
N GLY A 9 15.38 15.71 10.38
CA GLY A 9 14.72 16.61 11.32
C GLY A 9 13.67 15.86 12.13
N ASP A 10 12.73 15.20 11.45
CA ASP A 10 11.66 14.40 12.08
C ASP A 10 12.25 13.32 13.01
N THR A 11 13.28 12.59 12.55
CA THR A 11 13.98 11.58 13.38
C THR A 11 14.60 12.16 14.64
N THR A 12 15.20 13.35 14.53
CA THR A 12 15.82 14.03 15.67
C THR A 12 14.78 14.43 16.71
N VAL A 13 13.62 14.93 16.26
CA VAL A 13 12.50 15.27 17.15
C VAL A 13 11.95 14.02 17.83
N VAL A 14 11.73 12.92 17.08
CA VAL A 14 11.27 11.64 17.63
C VAL A 14 12.23 11.14 18.71
N ASP A 15 13.54 11.14 18.42
CA ASP A 15 14.53 10.63 19.38
C ASP A 15 14.59 11.49 20.64
N ALA A 16 14.57 12.82 20.50
CA ALA A 16 14.56 13.75 21.62
C ALA A 16 13.30 13.62 22.48
N TYR A 17 12.16 13.32 21.86
CA TYR A 17 10.87 13.14 22.55
C TYR A 17 10.81 11.81 23.31
N LEU A 18 11.24 10.70 22.70
CA LEU A 18 11.07 9.35 23.24
C LEU A 18 12.20 8.92 24.18
N SER A 19 13.45 9.31 23.89
CA SER A 19 14.62 8.85 24.66
C SER A 19 14.52 9.11 26.17
N PRO A 20 14.06 10.28 26.66
CA PRO A 20 13.94 10.51 28.10
C PRO A 20 12.90 9.61 28.80
N ILE A 21 11.82 9.26 28.10
CA ILE A 21 10.78 8.37 28.63
C ILE A 21 11.34 6.95 28.74
N LEU A 22 12.01 6.48 27.69
CA LEU A 22 12.63 5.15 27.67
C LEU A 22 13.74 5.01 28.71
N ARG A 23 14.60 6.03 28.88
CA ARG A 23 15.67 6.00 29.89
C ARG A 23 15.11 5.77 31.30
N ARG A 24 14.02 6.45 31.68
CA ARG A 24 13.37 6.23 32.99
C ARG A 24 12.90 4.79 33.17
N TYR A 25 12.28 4.21 32.13
CA TYR A 25 11.86 2.81 32.16
C TYR A 25 13.05 1.85 32.26
N VAL A 26 14.09 2.08 31.47
CA VAL A 26 15.32 1.29 31.48
C VAL A 26 16.02 1.34 32.83
N GLU A 27 16.14 2.53 33.43
CA GLU A 27 16.73 2.75 34.75
C GLU A 27 15.94 2.02 35.84
N GLN A 28 14.60 2.05 35.78
CA GLN A 28 13.75 1.31 36.70
C GLN A 28 13.99 -0.20 36.62
N VAL A 29 14.01 -0.77 35.40
CA VAL A 29 14.28 -2.22 35.22
C VAL A 29 15.70 -2.59 35.65
N ALA A 30 16.68 -1.72 35.37
CA ALA A 30 18.06 -1.93 35.77
C ALA A 30 18.27 -1.91 37.29
N ALA A 31 17.54 -1.04 38.01
CA ALA A 31 17.59 -0.97 39.45
C ALA A 31 17.06 -2.26 40.13
N GLU A 32 16.06 -2.92 39.53
CA GLU A 32 15.49 -4.16 40.06
C GLU A 32 16.32 -5.41 39.71
N LEU A 33 17.30 -5.29 38.79
CA LEU A 33 18.07 -6.41 38.24
C LEU A 33 19.59 -6.20 38.40
N GLU A 34 20.03 -5.80 39.60
CA GLU A 34 21.44 -5.58 39.89
C GLU A 34 22.32 -6.80 39.54
N GLY A 35 23.44 -6.56 38.87
CA GLY A 35 24.38 -7.60 38.44
C GLY A 35 23.98 -8.38 37.18
N VAL A 36 22.78 -8.14 36.62
CA VAL A 36 22.33 -8.74 35.36
C VAL A 36 22.66 -7.82 34.19
N ARG A 37 23.24 -8.38 33.13
CA ARG A 37 23.48 -7.63 31.89
C ARG A 37 22.17 -7.48 31.12
N LEU A 38 21.69 -6.25 31.02
CA LEU A 38 20.46 -5.91 30.31
C LEU A 38 20.73 -5.48 28.87
N LEU A 39 20.08 -6.17 27.93
CA LEU A 39 20.10 -5.88 26.51
C LEU A 39 18.68 -5.59 26.02
N PHE A 40 18.55 -4.63 25.12
CA PHE A 40 17.28 -4.25 24.50
C PHE A 40 17.31 -4.50 23.00
N MET A 41 16.19 -4.97 22.46
CA MET A 41 15.98 -5.15 21.02
C MET A 41 15.83 -3.80 20.34
N GLN A 42 16.55 -3.61 19.23
CA GLN A 42 16.47 -2.43 18.39
C GLN A 42 15.60 -2.69 17.14
N SER A 43 15.08 -1.63 16.55
CA SER A 43 14.27 -1.68 15.32
C SER A 43 14.98 -2.40 14.15
N ASN A 44 16.31 -2.38 14.11
CA ASN A 44 17.12 -3.03 13.06
C ASN A 44 17.29 -4.56 13.25
N GLY A 45 16.75 -5.12 14.34
CA GLY A 45 16.86 -6.54 14.72
C GLY A 45 18.05 -6.91 15.60
N GLY A 46 18.88 -5.94 15.97
CA GLY A 46 20.04 -6.14 16.83
C GLY A 46 19.75 -5.88 18.31
N LEU A 47 20.58 -6.43 19.19
CA LEU A 47 20.60 -6.10 20.61
C LEU A 47 21.63 -5.01 20.93
N THR A 48 21.26 -4.10 21.85
CA THR A 48 22.16 -3.08 22.41
C THR A 48 22.11 -3.04 23.93
N ASP A 49 23.19 -2.59 24.58
CA ASP A 49 23.21 -2.32 26.02
C ASP A 49 22.12 -1.31 26.39
N ALA A 50 21.43 -1.57 27.51
CA ALA A 50 20.35 -0.75 28.03
C ALA A 50 20.66 0.75 28.09
N ARG A 51 21.90 1.14 28.46
CA ARG A 51 22.31 2.55 28.59
C ARG A 51 22.51 3.26 27.25
N ARG A 52 22.55 2.50 26.15
CA ARG A 52 22.73 2.99 24.78
C ARG A 52 21.45 2.92 23.96
N PHE A 53 20.36 2.46 24.55
CA PHE A 53 19.07 2.36 23.88
C PHE A 53 18.45 3.75 23.69
N GLN A 54 18.14 4.10 22.44
CA GLN A 54 17.61 5.39 22.05
C GLN A 54 16.18 5.26 21.52
N GLY A 55 15.39 6.33 21.61
CA GLY A 55 14.00 6.37 21.21
C GLY A 55 13.77 6.04 19.75
N LYS A 56 14.61 6.58 18.86
CA LYS A 56 14.52 6.25 17.43
C LYS A 56 14.78 4.78 17.11
N ASP A 57 15.51 4.06 17.97
CA ASP A 57 15.89 2.66 17.78
C ASP A 57 14.93 1.69 18.49
N ALA A 58 13.93 2.19 19.23
CA ALA A 58 13.00 1.38 20.01
C ALA A 58 11.69 1.06 19.26
N ILE A 59 11.39 1.81 18.20
CA ILE A 59 10.13 1.74 17.49
C ILE A 59 10.02 0.42 16.73
N LEU A 60 8.94 -0.32 16.90
CA LEU A 60 8.74 -1.67 16.32
C LEU A 60 9.83 -2.70 16.71
N SER A 61 10.54 -2.48 17.82
CA SER A 61 11.52 -3.44 18.37
C SER A 61 10.92 -4.81 18.71
N GLY A 62 9.68 -4.86 19.21
CA GLY A 62 8.97 -6.11 19.48
C GLY A 62 8.80 -6.97 18.22
N PRO A 63 8.12 -6.44 17.19
CA PRO A 63 8.00 -7.10 15.88
C PRO A 63 9.35 -7.47 15.24
N ALA A 64 10.39 -6.63 15.38
CA ALA A 64 11.75 -6.98 14.92
C ALA A 64 12.28 -8.25 15.60
N GLY A 65 12.06 -8.41 16.91
CA GLY A 65 12.35 -9.67 17.62
C GLY A 65 11.57 -10.86 17.07
N GLY A 66 10.31 -10.65 16.68
CA GLY A 66 9.47 -11.64 15.98
C GLY A 66 10.08 -12.13 14.68
N ILE A 67 10.57 -11.21 13.84
CA ILE A 67 11.26 -11.54 12.58
C ILE A 67 12.53 -12.32 12.84
N VAL A 68 13.37 -11.90 13.81
CA VAL A 68 14.57 -12.66 14.17
C VAL A 68 14.20 -14.09 14.56
N GLY A 69 13.17 -14.25 15.40
CA GLY A 69 12.67 -15.57 15.80
C GLY A 69 12.19 -16.40 14.61
N ALA A 70 11.36 -15.82 13.74
CA ALA A 70 10.85 -16.46 12.53
C ALA A 70 11.97 -16.93 11.60
N VAL A 71 12.96 -16.07 11.34
CA VAL A 71 14.10 -16.39 10.46
C VAL A 71 14.98 -17.48 11.08
N ARG A 72 15.41 -17.31 12.34
CA ARG A 72 16.33 -18.25 12.98
C ARG A 72 15.72 -19.65 13.14
N THR A 73 14.46 -19.73 13.54
CA THR A 73 13.75 -21.02 13.67
C THR A 73 13.45 -21.66 12.33
N SER A 74 13.12 -20.88 11.30
CA SER A 74 12.92 -21.40 9.94
C SER A 74 14.21 -21.94 9.34
N LEU A 75 15.34 -21.25 9.52
CA LEU A 75 16.65 -21.73 9.09
C LEU A 75 17.05 -23.03 9.80
N ALA A 76 16.81 -23.12 11.11
CA ALA A 76 17.03 -24.36 11.87
C ALA A 76 16.16 -25.52 11.36
N ALA A 77 14.96 -25.22 10.85
CA ALA A 77 14.07 -26.18 10.21
C ALA A 77 14.38 -26.46 8.72
N GLY A 78 15.40 -25.82 8.14
CA GLY A 78 15.81 -26.00 6.73
C GLY A 78 15.03 -25.16 5.71
N PHE A 79 14.35 -24.09 6.15
CA PHE A 79 13.64 -23.15 5.28
C PHE A 79 14.42 -21.85 5.12
N GLU A 80 14.98 -21.62 3.93
CA GLU A 80 15.83 -20.45 3.64
C GLU A 80 15.07 -19.26 3.05
N ARG A 81 13.82 -19.48 2.61
CA ARG A 81 12.95 -18.49 1.96
C ARG A 81 11.58 -18.50 2.63
N ILE A 82 11.27 -17.44 3.36
CA ILE A 82 10.05 -17.36 4.15
C ILE A 82 9.30 -16.04 3.98
N ILE A 83 8.00 -16.10 4.21
CA ILE A 83 7.17 -14.96 4.56
C ILE A 83 6.84 -15.09 6.05
N GLY A 84 7.25 -14.12 6.86
CA GLY A 84 6.84 -14.04 8.26
C GLY A 84 5.42 -13.48 8.37
N PHE A 85 4.59 -14.13 9.18
CA PHE A 85 3.20 -13.77 9.44
C PHE A 85 2.95 -13.82 10.95
N ASP A 86 3.10 -12.67 11.61
CA ASP A 86 2.77 -12.47 13.03
C ASP A 86 1.34 -11.97 13.14
N MET A 87 0.43 -12.72 13.74
CA MET A 87 -0.93 -12.24 13.98
C MET A 87 -1.26 -12.26 15.47
N GLY A 88 -1.45 -11.05 16.01
CA GLY A 88 -1.84 -10.82 17.39
C GLY A 88 -3.32 -10.47 17.57
N GLY A 89 -3.63 -9.83 18.69
CA GLY A 89 -4.98 -9.34 18.98
C GLY A 89 -5.36 -8.06 18.21
N THR A 90 -4.41 -7.21 17.87
CA THR A 90 -4.71 -5.88 17.29
C THR A 90 -4.35 -5.80 15.81
N SER A 91 -3.20 -6.36 15.44
CA SER A 91 -2.59 -6.22 14.12
C SER A 91 -1.98 -7.54 13.65
N THR A 92 -1.63 -7.55 12.37
CA THR A 92 -0.76 -8.55 11.74
C THR A 92 0.50 -7.85 11.24
N ASP A 93 1.67 -8.36 11.62
CA ASP A 93 2.96 -7.90 11.10
C ASP A 93 3.51 -8.91 10.10
N VAL A 94 3.89 -8.42 8.92
CA VAL A 94 4.37 -9.24 7.81
C VAL A 94 5.81 -8.88 7.47
N SER A 95 6.62 -9.90 7.18
CA SER A 95 8.01 -9.75 6.74
C SER A 95 8.38 -10.72 5.63
N HIS A 96 9.45 -10.41 4.90
CA HIS A 96 10.03 -11.29 3.89
C HIS A 96 11.50 -11.56 4.24
N TYR A 97 11.94 -12.79 4.00
CA TYR A 97 13.33 -13.19 4.14
C TYR A 97 13.73 -14.19 3.05
N ALA A 98 14.82 -13.89 2.35
CA ALA A 98 15.40 -14.75 1.33
C ALA A 98 16.94 -14.65 1.36
N GLY A 99 17.55 -15.18 2.42
CA GLY A 99 19.01 -15.21 2.61
C GLY A 99 19.59 -14.04 3.41
N GLU A 100 18.88 -12.91 3.50
CA GLU A 100 19.28 -11.77 4.33
C GLU A 100 18.08 -11.05 4.97
N PHE A 101 18.34 -10.32 6.06
CA PHE A 101 17.33 -9.48 6.69
C PHE A 101 17.10 -8.22 5.88
N GLU A 102 15.85 -8.01 5.48
CA GLU A 102 15.45 -6.80 4.78
C GLU A 102 15.26 -5.64 5.75
N ARG A 103 15.76 -4.46 5.36
CA ARG A 103 15.69 -3.25 6.17
C ARG A 103 15.22 -2.06 5.34
N GLU A 104 14.46 -1.19 5.98
CA GLU A 104 14.06 0.11 5.45
C GLU A 104 14.80 1.20 6.22
N PHE A 105 15.27 2.21 5.49
CA PHE A 105 16.04 3.32 6.04
C PHE A 105 15.20 4.56 6.22
N GLU A 106 14.06 4.63 5.55
CA GLU A 106 13.07 5.69 5.67
C GLU A 106 11.70 5.04 5.83
N THR A 107 11.08 5.23 6.99
CA THR A 107 9.79 4.63 7.34
C THR A 107 8.84 5.70 7.86
N ARG A 108 7.53 5.44 7.80
CA ARG A 108 6.52 6.29 8.44
C ARG A 108 5.81 5.48 9.51
N VAL A 109 5.99 5.85 10.77
CA VAL A 109 5.34 5.18 11.91
C VAL A 109 4.41 6.17 12.61
N ALA A 110 3.15 5.78 12.78
CA ALA A 110 2.10 6.64 13.36
C ALA A 110 2.04 8.05 12.71
N GLY A 111 2.24 8.13 11.39
CA GLY A 111 2.24 9.38 10.63
C GLY A 111 3.56 10.16 10.64
N VAL A 112 4.54 9.80 11.47
CA VAL A 112 5.82 10.49 11.56
C VAL A 112 6.88 9.81 10.71
N ARG A 113 7.58 10.57 9.87
CA ARG A 113 8.69 10.05 9.05
C ARG A 113 9.93 9.85 9.90
N MET A 114 10.66 8.80 9.63
CA MET A 114 11.88 8.47 10.35
C MET A 114 12.92 7.93 9.40
N ARG A 115 14.15 8.40 9.58
CA ARG A 115 15.35 7.97 8.86
C ARG A 115 16.29 7.25 9.82
N ALA A 116 15.95 6.00 10.13
CA ALA A 116 16.77 5.09 10.93
C ALA A 116 16.64 3.68 10.34
N PRO A 117 17.70 2.84 10.41
CA PRO A 117 17.62 1.47 9.91
C PRO A 117 16.62 0.67 10.76
N MET A 118 15.57 0.18 10.12
CA MET A 118 14.54 -0.67 10.73
C MET A 118 14.38 -1.94 9.91
N MET A 119 14.01 -3.05 10.55
CA MET A 119 13.54 -4.21 9.80
C MET A 119 12.33 -3.83 8.95
N SER A 120 12.28 -4.39 7.75
CA SER A 120 11.18 -4.18 6.83
C SER A 120 9.94 -4.89 7.36
N ILE A 121 9.06 -4.15 8.04
CA ILE A 121 7.85 -4.66 8.69
C ILE A 121 6.65 -3.97 8.08
N HIS A 122 5.75 -4.74 7.48
CA HIS A 122 4.48 -4.23 7.02
C HIS A 122 3.38 -4.65 8.00
N SER A 123 2.86 -3.69 8.75
CA SER A 123 1.78 -3.93 9.71
C SER A 123 0.42 -3.62 9.09
N VAL A 124 -0.56 -4.49 9.31
CA VAL A 124 -1.95 -4.30 8.88
C VAL A 124 -2.89 -4.41 10.06
N ALA A 125 -3.92 -3.57 10.05
CA ALA A 125 -4.99 -3.51 11.06
C ALA A 125 -5.96 -4.70 10.97
N ALA A 126 -5.41 -5.91 10.93
CA ALA A 126 -6.13 -7.18 10.91
C ALA A 126 -5.54 -8.07 12.02
N GLY A 127 -6.23 -8.20 13.14
CA GLY A 127 -5.88 -9.07 14.26
C GLY A 127 -7.12 -9.79 14.80
N GLY A 128 -6.95 -10.60 15.84
CA GLY A 128 -8.09 -11.32 16.45
C GLY A 128 -9.19 -10.38 17.00
N GLY A 129 -8.82 -9.18 17.42
CA GLY A 129 -9.69 -8.15 17.95
C GLY A 129 -10.24 -7.19 16.90
N SER A 130 -9.91 -7.33 15.61
CA SER A 130 -10.49 -6.48 14.56
C SER A 130 -12.00 -6.64 14.52
N ILE A 131 -12.71 -5.51 14.55
CA ILE A 131 -14.16 -5.45 14.72
C ILE A 131 -14.87 -5.83 13.41
N LEU A 132 -16.01 -6.52 13.51
CA LEU A 132 -16.84 -6.93 12.38
C LEU A 132 -17.96 -5.92 12.13
N HIS A 133 -18.03 -5.35 10.93
CA HIS A 133 -19.02 -4.34 10.54
C HIS A 133 -19.89 -4.80 9.37
N PHE A 134 -21.15 -4.39 9.37
CA PHE A 134 -22.08 -4.54 8.24
C PHE A 134 -22.87 -3.24 8.08
N ASP A 135 -22.84 -2.64 6.88
CA ASP A 135 -23.43 -1.33 6.57
C ASP A 135 -24.73 -1.41 5.73
N GLY A 136 -25.31 -2.60 5.65
CA GLY A 136 -26.50 -2.89 4.84
C GLY A 136 -26.18 -3.43 3.44
N ALA A 137 -24.97 -3.21 2.92
CA ALA A 137 -24.57 -3.70 1.60
C ALA A 137 -23.33 -4.61 1.64
N ARG A 138 -22.33 -4.28 2.46
CA ARG A 138 -21.03 -4.98 2.48
C ARG A 138 -20.57 -5.33 3.89
N TYR A 139 -19.68 -6.31 3.96
CA TYR A 139 -19.06 -6.80 5.18
C TYR A 139 -17.68 -6.15 5.30
N ARG A 140 -17.28 -5.72 6.50
CA ARG A 140 -15.94 -5.15 6.75
C ARG A 140 -15.33 -5.70 8.04
N VAL A 141 -14.01 -5.74 8.07
CA VAL A 141 -13.21 -6.17 9.23
C VAL A 141 -12.16 -5.11 9.54
N GLY A 142 -12.21 -4.53 10.74
CA GLY A 142 -11.36 -3.40 11.13
C GLY A 142 -11.65 -2.11 10.35
N PRO A 143 -10.72 -1.13 10.37
CA PRO A 143 -9.38 -1.18 10.96
C PRO A 143 -9.37 -1.12 12.49
N ASP A 144 -10.46 -0.69 13.09
CA ASP A 144 -10.62 -0.59 14.53
C ASP A 144 -10.57 -1.97 15.21
N SER A 145 -10.00 -1.97 16.42
CA SER A 145 -9.76 -3.17 17.20
C SER A 145 -10.35 -3.00 18.60
N ALA A 146 -10.98 -4.05 19.09
CA ALA A 146 -11.43 -4.13 20.48
C ALA A 146 -10.28 -4.31 21.49
N GLY A 147 -9.05 -4.57 21.01
CA GLY A 147 -7.89 -4.85 21.83
C GLY A 147 -8.12 -6.01 22.80
N ALA A 148 -7.60 -5.89 24.03
CA ALA A 148 -7.89 -6.82 25.13
C ALA A 148 -8.93 -6.27 26.13
N ASN A 149 -9.26 -4.98 26.04
CA ASN A 149 -10.26 -4.32 26.89
C ASN A 149 -10.98 -3.21 26.09
N PRO A 150 -12.31 -3.32 25.85
CA PRO A 150 -13.18 -4.40 26.30
C PRO A 150 -12.88 -5.76 25.66
N GLY A 151 -12.14 -5.80 24.56
CA GLY A 151 -11.79 -7.02 23.85
C GLY A 151 -12.96 -7.60 23.03
N PRO A 152 -12.77 -8.78 22.40
CA PRO A 152 -13.84 -9.52 21.73
C PRO A 152 -15.09 -9.75 22.60
N ALA A 153 -16.25 -9.94 21.99
CA ALA A 153 -17.50 -10.18 22.70
C ALA A 153 -17.42 -11.40 23.64
N CYS A 154 -16.66 -12.43 23.25
CA CYS A 154 -16.42 -13.62 24.04
C CYS A 154 -15.58 -13.39 25.32
N TYR A 155 -14.97 -12.22 25.51
CA TYR A 155 -14.15 -11.91 26.70
C TYR A 155 -14.96 -11.49 27.93
N ARG A 156 -16.31 -11.45 27.82
CA ARG A 156 -17.23 -11.12 28.92
C ARG A 156 -17.10 -9.70 29.48
N ARG A 157 -16.67 -8.74 28.66
CA ARG A 157 -16.48 -7.33 29.04
C ARG A 157 -17.30 -6.33 28.20
N GLY A 158 -18.36 -6.83 27.56
CA GLY A 158 -19.27 -5.99 26.75
C GLY A 158 -18.73 -5.60 25.36
N GLY A 159 -17.63 -6.19 24.90
CA GLY A 159 -17.01 -5.87 23.62
C GLY A 159 -17.81 -6.25 22.36
N PRO A 160 -17.48 -5.70 21.18
CA PRO A 160 -18.17 -5.96 19.91
C PRO A 160 -17.82 -7.35 19.32
N LEU A 161 -18.48 -7.75 18.23
CA LEU A 161 -18.07 -8.93 17.47
C LEU A 161 -16.71 -8.67 16.80
N THR A 162 -15.76 -9.61 16.91
CA THR A 162 -14.44 -9.55 16.29
C THR A 162 -14.07 -10.82 15.52
N VAL A 163 -12.90 -10.84 14.87
CA VAL A 163 -12.35 -12.04 14.19
C VAL A 163 -12.23 -13.25 15.14
N THR A 164 -11.82 -13.03 16.40
CA THR A 164 -11.78 -14.08 17.43
C THR A 164 -13.17 -14.64 17.71
N ASP A 165 -14.21 -13.80 17.77
CA ASP A 165 -15.59 -14.26 17.93
C ASP A 165 -16.06 -15.08 16.72
N ALA A 166 -15.65 -14.69 15.50
CA ALA A 166 -15.94 -15.47 14.29
C ALA A 166 -15.28 -16.86 14.36
N ASN A 167 -14.00 -16.95 14.72
CA ASN A 167 -13.32 -18.25 14.88
C ASN A 167 -13.94 -19.11 16.00
N LEU A 168 -14.43 -18.48 17.08
CA LEU A 168 -15.17 -19.18 18.13
C LEU A 168 -16.52 -19.71 17.61
N MET A 169 -17.27 -18.90 16.86
CA MET A 169 -18.55 -19.30 16.25
C MET A 169 -18.37 -20.48 15.28
N LEU A 170 -17.26 -20.51 14.54
CA LEU A 170 -16.93 -21.56 13.57
C LEU A 170 -16.36 -22.83 14.22
N GLY A 171 -16.17 -22.86 15.54
CA GLY A 171 -15.55 -23.98 16.26
C GLY A 171 -14.05 -24.15 16.02
N LYS A 172 -13.39 -23.14 15.42
CA LYS A 172 -11.93 -23.12 15.25
C LYS A 172 -11.21 -22.86 16.57
N ILE A 173 -11.85 -22.13 17.48
CA ILE A 173 -11.43 -21.96 18.89
C ILE A 173 -12.39 -22.76 19.78
N GLN A 174 -11.85 -23.49 20.76
CA GLN A 174 -12.63 -24.25 21.74
C GLN A 174 -12.43 -23.64 23.15
N PRO A 175 -13.49 -23.12 23.81
CA PRO A 175 -13.38 -22.39 25.08
C PRO A 175 -12.60 -23.13 26.18
N LYS A 176 -12.85 -24.44 26.32
CA LYS A 176 -12.23 -25.33 27.30
C LYS A 176 -10.70 -25.45 27.17
N TYR A 177 -10.16 -25.19 25.97
CA TYR A 177 -8.72 -25.27 25.68
C TYR A 177 -8.08 -23.90 25.48
N PHE A 178 -8.81 -22.82 25.80
CA PHE A 178 -8.30 -21.46 25.83
C PHE A 178 -8.01 -21.06 27.29
N PRO A 179 -7.04 -20.16 27.56
CA PRO A 179 -6.79 -19.68 28.92
C PRO A 179 -8.06 -19.16 29.62
N GLN A 180 -8.32 -19.65 30.83
CA GLN A 180 -9.44 -19.24 31.68
C GLN A 180 -9.07 -17.97 32.47
N VAL A 181 -9.10 -16.83 31.77
CA VAL A 181 -8.69 -15.51 32.30
C VAL A 181 -9.77 -14.44 32.11
N PHE A 182 -11.00 -14.85 31.80
CA PHE A 182 -12.11 -13.94 31.47
C PHE A 182 -13.12 -13.83 32.61
N GLY A 183 -14.13 -12.97 32.41
CA GLY A 183 -15.12 -12.65 33.44
C GLY A 183 -14.61 -11.64 34.46
N GLU A 184 -15.46 -11.31 35.43
CA GLU A 184 -15.17 -10.30 36.46
C GLU A 184 -14.01 -10.73 37.37
N ASP A 185 -13.96 -12.02 37.71
CA ASP A 185 -12.94 -12.60 38.59
C ASP A 185 -11.69 -13.14 37.84
N GLY A 186 -11.69 -13.07 36.50
CA GLY A 186 -10.57 -13.53 35.65
C GLY A 186 -10.34 -15.04 35.70
N LYS A 187 -11.40 -15.85 35.79
CA LYS A 187 -11.35 -17.32 35.91
C LYS A 187 -12.29 -18.06 34.96
N ASP A 188 -13.07 -17.33 34.17
CA ASP A 188 -14.06 -17.93 33.27
C ASP A 188 -13.48 -18.27 31.90
N GLU A 189 -14.12 -19.22 31.23
CA GLU A 189 -13.92 -19.53 29.82
C GLU A 189 -14.55 -18.46 28.90
N LEU A 190 -14.15 -18.47 27.62
CA LEU A 190 -14.77 -17.66 26.58
C LEU A 190 -16.30 -17.86 26.51
N ASP A 191 -17.04 -16.77 26.34
CA ASP A 191 -18.50 -16.80 26.25
C ASP A 191 -19.00 -17.09 24.82
N ALA A 192 -19.11 -18.37 24.49
CA ALA A 192 -19.64 -18.81 23.21
C ALA A 192 -21.13 -18.45 23.01
N GLU A 193 -21.91 -18.28 24.09
CA GLU A 193 -23.33 -18.03 23.98
C GLU A 193 -23.63 -16.58 23.59
N SER A 194 -22.93 -15.62 24.21
CA SER A 194 -22.97 -14.21 23.80
C SER A 194 -22.63 -14.04 22.31
N VAL A 195 -21.60 -14.74 21.82
CA VAL A 195 -21.22 -14.73 20.40
C VAL A 195 -22.35 -15.26 19.51
N ARG A 196 -22.96 -16.40 19.84
CA ARG A 196 -24.09 -16.97 19.08
C ARG A 196 -25.29 -16.04 19.02
N GLN A 197 -25.57 -15.32 20.10
CA GLN A 197 -26.67 -14.35 20.18
C GLN A 197 -26.38 -13.14 19.29
N LYS A 198 -25.18 -12.56 19.38
CA LYS A 198 -24.77 -11.42 18.56
C LYS A 198 -24.77 -11.75 17.07
N PHE A 199 -24.23 -12.91 16.67
CA PHE A 199 -24.34 -13.36 15.27
C PHE A 199 -25.80 -13.60 14.86
N SER A 200 -26.67 -14.09 15.75
CA SER A 200 -28.10 -14.23 15.42
C SER A 200 -28.76 -12.89 15.12
N THR A 201 -28.41 -11.85 15.86
CA THR A 201 -28.89 -10.49 15.60
C THR A 201 -28.36 -9.97 14.27
N LEU A 202 -27.07 -10.17 14.01
CA LEU A 202 -26.43 -9.73 12.77
C LEU A 202 -27.03 -10.43 11.53
N THR A 203 -27.23 -11.75 11.58
CA THR A 203 -27.87 -12.50 10.49
C THR A 203 -29.30 -12.01 10.20
N LYS A 204 -30.07 -11.64 11.23
CA LYS A 204 -31.40 -11.04 11.04
C LYS A 204 -31.32 -9.68 10.35
N ALA A 205 -30.31 -8.88 10.65
CA ALA A 205 -30.10 -7.58 10.02
C ALA A 205 -29.67 -7.71 8.55
N ILE A 206 -28.88 -8.74 8.21
CA ILE A 206 -28.47 -9.03 6.83
C ILE A 206 -29.66 -9.53 5.98
N GLY A 207 -30.48 -10.43 6.53
CA GLY A 207 -31.78 -10.79 5.95
C GLY A 207 -31.75 -11.57 4.63
N ASP A 208 -30.60 -12.10 4.19
CA ASP A 208 -30.43 -12.76 2.89
C ASP A 208 -30.46 -14.30 2.93
N GLY A 209 -30.78 -14.87 4.10
CA GLY A 209 -30.91 -16.31 4.31
C GLY A 209 -29.62 -17.05 4.65
N ARG A 210 -28.46 -16.38 4.72
CA ARG A 210 -27.21 -17.02 5.20
C ARG A 210 -27.32 -17.42 6.67
N SER A 211 -26.69 -18.54 7.05
CA SER A 211 -26.61 -18.97 8.44
C SER A 211 -25.61 -18.13 9.24
N ARG A 212 -25.68 -18.18 10.58
CA ARG A 212 -24.73 -17.49 11.47
C ARG A 212 -23.28 -17.89 11.18
N GLU A 213 -23.07 -19.17 10.89
CA GLU A 213 -21.77 -19.74 10.52
C GLU A 213 -21.28 -19.22 9.17
N GLN A 214 -22.17 -19.14 8.16
CA GLN A 214 -21.80 -18.56 6.86
C GLN A 214 -21.45 -17.07 6.96
N VAL A 215 -22.16 -16.33 7.82
CA VAL A 215 -21.84 -14.92 8.11
C VAL A 215 -20.47 -14.82 8.80
N ALA A 216 -20.21 -15.62 9.82
CA ALA A 216 -18.92 -15.65 10.52
C ALA A 216 -17.76 -16.07 9.59
N GLU A 217 -17.97 -17.07 8.74
CA GLU A 217 -16.99 -17.51 7.73
C GLU A 217 -16.68 -16.40 6.72
N GLY A 218 -17.70 -15.64 6.27
CA GLY A 218 -17.51 -14.50 5.38
C GLY A 218 -16.60 -13.41 5.97
N PHE A 219 -16.74 -13.10 7.27
CA PHE A 219 -15.81 -12.18 7.95
C PHE A 219 -14.39 -12.74 8.05
N VAL A 220 -14.22 -14.04 8.32
CA VAL A 220 -12.90 -14.68 8.31
C VAL A 220 -12.27 -14.61 6.91
N GLN A 221 -13.05 -14.79 5.85
CA GLN A 221 -12.57 -14.68 4.47
C GLN A 221 -12.09 -13.25 4.15
N ILE A 222 -12.80 -12.21 4.63
CA ILE A 222 -12.37 -10.81 4.47
C ILE A 222 -11.07 -10.56 5.23
N ALA A 223 -10.98 -11.00 6.49
CA ALA A 223 -9.76 -10.86 7.28
C ALA A 223 -8.56 -11.54 6.57
N VAL A 224 -8.76 -12.76 6.06
CA VAL A 224 -7.77 -13.50 5.27
C VAL A 224 -7.39 -12.74 4.00
N GLY A 225 -8.37 -12.17 3.28
CA GLY A 225 -8.13 -11.35 2.10
C GLY A 225 -7.25 -10.13 2.41
N ASN A 226 -7.55 -9.41 3.49
CA ASN A 226 -6.77 -8.25 3.93
C ASN A 226 -5.33 -8.63 4.28
N MET A 227 -5.14 -9.73 5.04
CA MET A 227 -3.80 -10.24 5.38
C MET A 227 -3.03 -10.73 4.15
N ALA A 228 -3.68 -11.42 3.21
CA ALA A 228 -3.06 -11.86 1.98
C ALA A 228 -2.66 -10.68 1.07
N ASN A 229 -3.47 -9.62 1.01
CA ASN A 229 -3.15 -8.41 0.27
C ASN A 229 -1.92 -7.69 0.87
N ALA A 230 -1.81 -7.65 2.21
CA ALA A 230 -0.62 -7.15 2.90
C ALA A 230 0.65 -7.90 2.49
N ILE A 231 0.58 -9.23 2.45
CA ILE A 231 1.69 -10.09 2.03
C ILE A 231 2.01 -9.90 0.54
N LYS A 232 1.00 -9.71 -0.31
CA LYS A 232 1.22 -9.38 -1.74
C LYS A 232 1.88 -8.02 -1.94
N HIS A 233 1.53 -7.03 -1.12
CA HIS A 233 2.14 -5.70 -1.20
C HIS A 233 3.65 -5.80 -1.04
N ILE A 234 4.14 -6.51 -0.02
CA ILE A 234 5.59 -6.67 0.22
C ILE A 234 6.29 -7.50 -0.86
N SER A 235 5.63 -8.54 -1.39
CA SER A 235 6.24 -9.41 -2.40
C SER A 235 6.28 -8.77 -3.78
N VAL A 236 5.21 -8.05 -4.16
CA VAL A 236 5.12 -7.37 -5.45
C VAL A 236 6.01 -6.14 -5.50
N GLN A 237 6.04 -5.30 -4.46
CA GLN A 237 6.88 -4.09 -4.43
C GLN A 237 8.34 -4.40 -4.81
N ARG A 238 8.80 -5.62 -4.50
CA ARG A 238 10.17 -6.10 -4.68
C ARG A 238 10.34 -7.20 -5.74
N GLY A 239 9.25 -7.61 -6.41
CA GLY A 239 9.29 -8.54 -7.54
C GLY A 239 9.53 -10.01 -7.18
N HIS A 240 9.13 -10.47 -6.00
CA HIS A 240 9.27 -11.87 -5.57
C HIS A 240 8.03 -12.70 -5.93
N ASP A 241 8.24 -13.86 -6.56
CA ASP A 241 7.25 -14.93 -6.61
C ASP A 241 7.33 -15.74 -5.30
N VAL A 242 6.33 -15.57 -4.45
CA VAL A 242 6.27 -16.18 -3.10
C VAL A 242 5.63 -17.57 -3.08
N THR A 243 5.13 -18.08 -4.22
CA THR A 243 4.43 -19.38 -4.25
C THR A 243 5.33 -20.55 -3.81
N GLY A 244 6.64 -20.44 -4.04
CA GLY A 244 7.65 -21.41 -3.62
C GLY A 244 8.25 -21.18 -2.22
N TYR A 245 7.73 -20.23 -1.45
CA TYR A 245 8.23 -19.86 -0.12
C TYR A 245 7.45 -20.61 0.97
N THR A 246 8.00 -20.66 2.18
CA THR A 246 7.29 -21.15 3.37
C THR A 246 6.65 -19.99 4.13
N LEU A 247 5.37 -20.10 4.49
CA LEU A 247 4.71 -19.13 5.37
C LEU A 247 5.03 -19.47 6.83
N CYS A 248 5.87 -18.67 7.49
CA CYS A 248 6.20 -18.82 8.90
C CYS A 248 5.18 -18.07 9.74
N CYS A 249 4.27 -18.81 10.40
CA CYS A 249 3.18 -18.23 11.16
C CYS A 249 3.51 -18.19 12.66
N PHE A 250 3.33 -17.03 13.28
CA PHE A 250 3.56 -16.80 14.70
C PHE A 250 2.63 -15.72 15.25
N GLY A 251 2.67 -15.48 16.55
CA GLY A 251 1.60 -14.76 17.25
C GLY A 251 0.42 -15.68 17.59
N GLY A 252 -0.35 -15.30 18.61
CA GLY A 252 -1.37 -16.18 19.20
C GLY A 252 -2.55 -16.51 18.27
N ALA A 253 -2.79 -15.70 17.24
CA ALA A 253 -3.93 -15.87 16.33
C ALA A 253 -3.52 -16.40 14.94
N ALA A 254 -2.24 -16.38 14.55
CA ALA A 254 -1.84 -16.71 13.18
C ALA A 254 -2.17 -18.16 12.79
N GLY A 255 -1.97 -19.11 13.70
CA GLY A 255 -2.29 -20.53 13.47
C GLY A 255 -3.76 -20.78 13.14
N GLN A 256 -4.67 -19.87 13.50
CA GLN A 256 -6.10 -19.97 13.23
C GLN A 256 -6.43 -19.68 11.75
N HIS A 257 -5.57 -18.94 11.06
CA HIS A 257 -5.77 -18.45 9.70
C HIS A 257 -4.70 -18.96 8.71
N ALA A 258 -3.65 -19.61 9.20
CA ALA A 258 -2.45 -19.95 8.43
C ALA A 258 -2.72 -20.67 7.10
N CYS A 259 -3.52 -21.75 7.11
CA CYS A 259 -3.87 -22.48 5.88
C CYS A 259 -4.65 -21.61 4.89
N LEU A 260 -5.61 -20.81 5.37
CA LEU A 260 -6.44 -19.96 4.51
C LEU A 260 -5.63 -18.82 3.87
N VAL A 261 -4.72 -18.20 4.65
CA VAL A 261 -3.79 -17.19 4.13
C VAL A 261 -2.83 -17.80 3.12
N ALA A 262 -2.25 -18.98 3.41
CA ALA A 262 -1.41 -19.69 2.47
C ALA A 262 -2.15 -20.04 1.16
N ASP A 263 -3.40 -20.51 1.25
CA ASP A 263 -4.24 -20.78 0.08
C ASP A 263 -4.55 -19.52 -0.74
N ALA A 264 -4.81 -18.37 -0.09
CA ALA A 264 -5.02 -17.09 -0.74
C ALA A 264 -3.78 -16.56 -1.48
N LEU A 265 -2.59 -16.97 -1.03
CA LEU A 265 -1.29 -16.65 -1.61
C LEU A 265 -0.76 -17.72 -2.58
N ALA A 266 -1.49 -18.82 -2.76
CA ALA A 266 -1.06 -20.00 -3.51
C ALA A 266 0.27 -20.60 -2.99
N MET A 267 0.54 -20.45 -1.69
CA MET A 267 1.65 -21.10 -1.00
C MET A 267 1.22 -22.50 -0.56
N THR A 268 2.11 -23.47 -0.67
CA THR A 268 1.81 -24.88 -0.38
C THR A 268 2.33 -25.36 0.97
N ARG A 269 3.04 -24.50 1.70
CA ARG A 269 3.72 -24.85 2.95
C ARG A 269 3.60 -23.75 4.00
N VAL A 270 3.30 -24.17 5.22
CA VAL A 270 3.28 -23.35 6.44
C VAL A 270 4.21 -23.96 7.49
N PHE A 271 4.89 -23.11 8.26
CA PHE A 271 5.75 -23.48 9.37
C PHE A 271 5.32 -22.80 10.67
N ILE A 272 5.16 -23.56 11.75
CA ILE A 272 4.74 -23.06 13.07
C ILE A 272 5.64 -23.66 14.16
N HIS A 273 6.44 -22.78 14.77
CA HIS A 273 7.30 -23.10 15.91
C HIS A 273 6.47 -23.40 17.19
N PRO A 274 6.89 -24.28 18.11
CA PRO A 274 6.18 -24.55 19.37
C PRO A 274 5.98 -23.34 20.27
N TYR A 275 6.84 -22.33 20.13
CA TYR A 275 6.70 -21.05 20.82
C TYR A 275 6.10 -19.96 19.92
N ALA A 276 5.33 -20.30 18.88
CA ALA A 276 4.72 -19.35 17.95
C ALA A 276 4.00 -18.19 18.67
N GLY A 277 3.21 -18.46 19.71
CA GLY A 277 2.50 -17.42 20.46
C GLY A 277 3.39 -16.45 21.25
N VAL A 278 4.67 -16.77 21.45
CA VAL A 278 5.66 -15.94 22.16
C VAL A 278 6.97 -15.80 21.37
N LEU A 279 6.91 -15.98 20.04
CA LEU A 279 8.10 -16.14 19.20
C LEU A 279 8.96 -14.87 19.21
N SER A 280 8.37 -13.69 19.38
CA SER A 280 9.10 -12.43 19.46
C SER A 280 10.04 -12.39 20.67
N ALA A 281 9.61 -12.89 21.83
CA ALA A 281 10.47 -13.00 23.00
C ALA A 281 11.58 -14.04 22.80
N TYR A 282 11.26 -15.19 22.19
CA TYR A 282 12.26 -16.20 21.85
C TYR A 282 13.30 -15.67 20.85
N GLY A 283 12.85 -14.94 19.82
CA GLY A 283 13.69 -14.31 18.81
C GLY A 283 14.61 -13.24 19.37
N MET A 284 14.18 -12.48 20.39
CA MET A 284 15.07 -11.58 21.13
C MET A 284 16.25 -12.32 21.77
N GLY A 285 16.04 -13.54 22.28
CA GLY A 285 17.12 -14.39 22.81
C GLY A 285 18.09 -14.92 21.76
N LEU A 286 17.64 -15.05 20.51
CA LEU A 286 18.43 -15.52 19.36
C LEU A 286 19.11 -14.39 18.57
N ALA A 287 18.86 -13.14 18.95
CA ALA A 287 19.31 -11.98 18.21
C ALA A 287 20.82 -11.74 18.37
N ASP A 288 21.42 -11.24 17.28
CA ASP A 288 22.81 -10.81 17.30
C ASP A 288 22.92 -9.43 17.96
N GLN A 289 24.08 -9.14 18.55
CA GLN A 289 24.43 -7.75 18.84
C GLN A 289 25.00 -7.14 17.57
N SER A 290 24.52 -5.97 17.17
CA SER A 290 25.02 -5.31 15.96
C SER A 290 25.20 -3.81 16.16
N ALA A 291 26.14 -3.25 15.40
CA ALA A 291 26.36 -1.82 15.31
C ALA A 291 26.49 -1.42 13.85
N MET A 292 25.69 -0.46 13.42
CA MET A 292 25.66 0.02 12.06
C MET A 292 26.15 1.46 11.97
N ARG A 293 26.93 1.77 10.93
CA ARG A 293 27.44 3.11 10.62
C ARG A 293 27.31 3.36 9.12
N GLU A 294 27.03 4.60 8.76
CA GLU A 294 26.81 5.00 7.37
C GLU A 294 27.37 6.40 7.13
N GLN A 295 27.90 6.61 5.92
CA GLN A 295 28.40 7.89 5.45
C GLN A 295 27.96 8.13 4.01
N ALA A 296 27.34 9.29 3.75
CA ALA A 296 27.03 9.76 2.41
C ALA A 296 28.32 10.26 1.70
N LEU A 297 28.46 9.93 0.41
CA LEU A 297 29.61 10.31 -0.43
C LEU A 297 29.20 11.10 -1.69
N GLU A 298 28.09 10.73 -2.34
CA GLU A 298 27.58 11.35 -3.58
C GLU A 298 28.67 11.59 -4.64
N SER A 299 29.32 10.51 -5.07
CA SER A 299 30.43 10.56 -6.03
C SER A 299 30.32 9.49 -7.12
N LYS A 300 30.88 9.74 -8.31
CA LYS A 300 30.94 8.71 -9.36
C LYS A 300 31.72 7.48 -8.90
N LEU A 301 31.26 6.30 -9.30
CA LEU A 301 31.93 5.03 -9.01
C LEU A 301 33.25 4.92 -9.81
N GLN A 302 34.33 5.43 -9.24
CA GLN A 302 35.65 5.48 -9.89
C GLN A 302 36.83 5.18 -8.95
N ASP A 303 36.72 5.54 -7.67
CA ASP A 303 37.82 5.44 -6.70
C ASP A 303 37.56 4.37 -5.64
N GLU A 304 38.08 3.17 -5.86
CA GLU A 304 37.96 2.05 -4.90
C GLU A 304 38.63 2.35 -3.56
N ALA A 305 39.73 3.10 -3.55
CA ALA A 305 40.49 3.37 -2.34
C ALA A 305 39.72 4.30 -1.40
N ALA A 306 39.11 5.36 -1.95
CA ALA A 306 38.26 6.26 -1.16
C ALA A 306 37.07 5.54 -0.52
N LEU A 307 36.46 4.56 -1.21
CA LEU A 307 35.37 3.77 -0.67
C LEU A 307 35.82 2.83 0.47
N GLN A 308 36.98 2.18 0.30
CA GLN A 308 37.55 1.33 1.33
C GLN A 308 37.96 2.13 2.57
N ASP A 309 38.59 3.30 2.40
CA ASP A 309 38.98 4.17 3.50
C ASP A 309 37.76 4.65 4.31
N ALA A 310 36.66 5.00 3.64
CA ALA A 310 35.40 5.34 4.30
C ALA A 310 34.85 4.14 5.08
N ALA A 311 34.83 2.95 4.47
CA ALA A 311 34.37 1.73 5.12
C ALA A 311 35.24 1.33 6.32
N ASP A 312 36.56 1.49 6.25
CA ASP A 312 37.48 1.15 7.34
C ASP A 312 37.24 2.02 8.59
N LYS A 313 37.03 3.33 8.40
CA LYS A 313 36.69 4.24 9.51
C LYS A 313 35.38 3.83 10.18
N LEU A 314 34.34 3.60 9.38
CA LEU A 314 33.02 3.17 9.89
C LEU A 314 33.09 1.80 10.59
N ALA A 315 33.92 0.89 10.08
CA ALA A 315 34.14 -0.44 10.68
C ALA A 315 34.82 -0.35 12.03
N SER A 316 35.85 0.51 12.18
CA SER A 316 36.53 0.73 13.45
C SER A 316 35.55 1.26 14.50
N ASP A 317 34.83 2.33 14.17
CA ASP A 317 33.88 2.97 15.09
C ASP A 317 32.77 2.02 15.55
N ALA A 318 32.23 1.21 14.63
CA ALA A 318 31.20 0.23 14.93
C ALA A 318 31.74 -0.92 15.80
N ARG A 319 32.96 -1.40 15.52
CA ARG A 319 33.62 -2.46 16.28
C ARG A 319 33.93 -2.02 17.71
N ASP A 320 34.50 -0.85 17.88
CA ASP A 320 34.83 -0.29 19.20
C ASP A 320 33.57 -0.08 20.04
N SER A 321 32.46 0.31 19.40
CA SER A 321 31.16 0.40 20.03
C SER A 321 30.67 -0.96 20.58
N LEU A 322 30.81 -2.07 19.85
CA LEU A 322 30.41 -3.40 20.37
C LEU A 322 31.36 -3.91 21.45
N ILE A 323 32.67 -3.70 21.30
CA ILE A 323 33.67 -4.11 22.31
C ILE A 323 33.40 -3.40 23.64
N ALA A 324 33.08 -2.10 23.61
CA ALA A 324 32.71 -1.34 24.80
C ALA A 324 31.42 -1.83 25.49
N GLN A 325 30.61 -2.66 24.81
CA GLN A 325 29.45 -3.32 25.40
C GLN A 325 29.78 -4.70 25.99
N GLY A 326 31.04 -5.15 25.93
CA GLY A 326 31.47 -6.45 26.45
C GLY A 326 31.36 -7.58 25.43
N VAL A 327 31.46 -7.28 24.13
CA VAL A 327 31.63 -8.28 23.07
C VAL A 327 33.11 -8.59 22.87
N ALA A 328 33.47 -9.88 22.81
CA ALA A 328 34.84 -10.31 22.54
C ALA A 328 35.27 -9.93 21.10
N PRO A 329 36.45 -9.32 20.88
CA PRO A 329 36.90 -8.87 19.55
C PRO A 329 37.01 -9.97 18.49
N GLN A 330 37.07 -11.24 18.88
CA GLN A 330 37.15 -12.40 17.98
C GLN A 330 35.77 -12.89 17.52
N ARG A 331 34.69 -12.43 18.15
CA ARG A 331 33.30 -12.81 17.83
C ARG A 331 32.62 -11.88 16.83
N VAL A 332 33.32 -10.87 16.32
CA VAL A 332 32.74 -9.86 15.43
C VAL A 332 33.00 -10.20 13.96
N ARG A 333 31.95 -10.08 13.14
CA ARG A 333 32.00 -10.10 11.68
C ARG A 333 31.66 -8.72 11.15
N VAL A 334 32.35 -8.27 10.11
CA VAL A 334 32.11 -6.97 9.47
C VAL A 334 31.51 -7.19 8.08
N LEU A 335 30.37 -6.55 7.81
CA LEU A 335 29.76 -6.47 6.49
C LEU A 335 29.92 -5.05 5.96
N ARG A 336 30.41 -4.90 4.73
CA ARG A 336 30.66 -3.62 4.06
C ARG A 336 29.82 -3.54 2.80
N ARG A 337 29.10 -2.45 2.60
CA ARG A 337 28.20 -2.25 1.46
C ARG A 337 28.38 -0.87 0.84
N ALA A 338 28.31 -0.80 -0.49
CA ALA A 338 28.17 0.44 -1.24
C ALA A 338 26.71 0.59 -1.68
N HIS A 339 26.21 1.82 -1.66
CA HIS A 339 24.86 2.16 -2.13
C HIS A 339 25.02 2.82 -3.49
N LEU A 340 24.61 2.11 -4.55
CA LEU A 340 24.81 2.54 -5.94
C LEU A 340 23.50 2.93 -6.59
N LYS A 341 23.52 3.97 -7.42
CA LYS A 341 22.38 4.42 -8.24
C LYS A 341 22.86 4.92 -9.61
N TYR A 342 21.98 4.96 -10.61
CA TYR A 342 22.31 5.64 -11.87
C TYR A 342 22.29 7.17 -11.66
N GLU A 343 23.16 7.89 -12.37
CA GLU A 343 23.20 9.36 -12.34
C GLU A 343 21.81 9.96 -12.67
N GLY A 344 21.27 10.74 -11.71
CA GLY A 344 19.95 11.38 -11.78
C GLY A 344 18.77 10.54 -11.31
N THR A 345 19.01 9.31 -10.85
CA THR A 345 18.04 8.50 -10.09
C THR A 345 18.27 8.68 -8.58
N ASP A 346 17.23 8.46 -7.76
CA ASP A 346 17.32 8.58 -6.28
C ASP A 346 17.27 7.24 -5.54
N THR A 347 16.97 6.15 -6.26
CA THR A 347 16.89 4.81 -5.65
C THR A 347 18.26 4.16 -5.69
N ALA A 348 18.95 4.16 -4.55
CA ALA A 348 20.19 3.42 -4.39
C ALA A 348 19.92 1.94 -4.06
N LEU A 349 20.63 1.03 -4.72
CA LEU A 349 20.67 -0.39 -4.42
C LEU A 349 21.96 -0.69 -3.66
N MET A 350 21.84 -1.47 -2.60
CA MET A 350 22.99 -1.94 -1.83
C MET A 350 23.68 -3.09 -2.55
N VAL A 351 25.00 -3.01 -2.67
CA VAL A 351 25.86 -4.08 -3.18
C VAL A 351 27.01 -4.34 -2.20
N ALA A 352 27.57 -5.54 -2.23
CA ALA A 352 28.75 -5.85 -1.43
C ALA A 352 29.91 -4.95 -1.84
N LEU A 353 30.58 -4.30 -0.87
CA LEU A 353 31.73 -3.45 -1.18
C LEU A 353 32.91 -4.33 -1.63
N GLY A 354 33.35 -4.16 -2.87
CA GLY A 354 34.40 -4.96 -3.50
C GLY A 354 35.02 -4.25 -4.71
N PRO A 355 35.64 -4.98 -5.65
CA PRO A 355 36.09 -4.44 -6.92
C PRO A 355 34.93 -3.80 -7.72
N VAL A 356 35.19 -2.71 -8.44
CA VAL A 356 34.16 -1.97 -9.19
C VAL A 356 33.38 -2.86 -10.15
N ALA A 357 34.06 -3.78 -10.84
CA ALA A 357 33.42 -4.68 -11.79
C ALA A 357 32.35 -5.58 -11.12
N ASP A 358 32.64 -6.08 -9.92
CA ASP A 358 31.71 -6.95 -9.19
C ASP A 358 30.51 -6.15 -8.67
N MET A 359 30.77 -4.96 -8.12
CA MET A 359 29.73 -4.05 -7.66
C MET A 359 28.78 -3.61 -8.80
N VAL A 360 29.33 -3.33 -9.99
CA VAL A 360 28.53 -3.00 -11.19
C VAL A 360 27.64 -4.18 -11.59
N ASN A 361 28.20 -5.40 -11.65
CA ASN A 361 27.44 -6.59 -12.02
C ASN A 361 26.31 -6.91 -11.03
N GLU A 362 26.59 -6.81 -9.73
CA GLU A 362 25.60 -7.00 -8.67
C GLU A 362 24.50 -5.95 -8.76
N PHE A 363 24.87 -4.68 -8.95
CA PHE A 363 23.94 -3.57 -9.14
C PHE A 363 23.05 -3.79 -10.37
N GLU A 364 23.61 -4.10 -11.54
CA GLU A 364 22.81 -4.29 -12.75
C GLU A 364 21.87 -5.49 -12.66
N ALA A 365 22.30 -6.58 -12.00
CA ALA A 365 21.44 -7.73 -11.75
C ALA A 365 20.26 -7.38 -10.83
N ALA A 366 20.53 -6.68 -9.72
CA ALA A 366 19.51 -6.19 -8.79
C ALA A 366 18.57 -5.18 -9.47
N TYR A 367 19.13 -4.23 -10.22
CA TYR A 367 18.39 -3.19 -10.94
C TYR A 367 17.48 -3.80 -12.01
N ARG A 368 17.96 -4.77 -12.81
CA ARG A 368 17.11 -5.45 -13.80
C ARG A 368 16.01 -6.27 -13.15
N LYS A 369 16.29 -6.93 -12.02
CA LYS A 369 15.26 -7.65 -11.27
C LYS A 369 14.17 -6.70 -10.76
N GLN A 370 14.57 -5.56 -10.20
CA GLN A 370 13.64 -4.60 -9.63
C GLN A 370 12.89 -3.78 -10.69
N PHE A 371 13.55 -3.35 -11.77
CA PHE A 371 13.01 -2.37 -12.73
C PHE A 371 12.75 -2.93 -14.13
N SER A 372 13.25 -4.12 -14.46
CA SER A 372 13.09 -4.80 -15.75
C SER A 372 13.78 -4.12 -16.95
N PHE A 373 14.62 -3.12 -16.73
CA PHE A 373 15.49 -2.50 -17.75
C PHE A 373 16.81 -2.03 -17.11
N LEU A 374 17.78 -1.63 -17.94
CA LEU A 374 19.02 -0.93 -17.53
C LEU A 374 19.10 0.44 -18.21
N MET A 375 19.96 1.33 -17.71
CA MET A 375 20.22 2.65 -18.30
C MET A 375 21.63 2.70 -18.93
N PRO A 376 21.85 2.03 -20.09
CA PRO A 376 23.17 1.93 -20.69
C PRO A 376 23.74 3.32 -21.01
N GLY A 377 25.01 3.54 -20.68
CA GLY A 377 25.71 4.81 -20.90
C GLY A 377 25.56 5.85 -19.80
N LYS A 378 24.70 5.64 -18.80
CA LYS A 378 24.64 6.50 -17.61
C LYS A 378 25.66 6.04 -16.55
N PRO A 379 26.44 6.96 -15.94
CA PRO A 379 27.36 6.62 -14.85
C PRO A 379 26.64 6.09 -13.61
N LEU A 380 27.32 5.26 -12.82
CA LEU A 380 26.89 4.92 -11.47
C LEU A 380 27.45 5.93 -10.46
N ILE A 381 26.60 6.32 -9.52
CA ILE A 381 26.88 7.18 -8.37
C ILE A 381 26.88 6.31 -7.12
N VAL A 382 27.93 6.46 -6.30
CA VAL A 382 27.97 5.98 -4.92
C VAL A 382 27.29 7.02 -4.05
N GLU A 383 26.07 6.72 -3.63
CA GLU A 383 25.30 7.56 -2.71
C GLU A 383 25.94 7.54 -1.32
N ALA A 384 26.22 6.33 -0.82
CA ALA A 384 26.73 6.13 0.53
C ALA A 384 27.56 4.85 0.65
N VAL A 385 28.35 4.78 1.71
CA VAL A 385 28.98 3.55 2.22
C VAL A 385 28.39 3.24 3.59
N SER A 386 28.05 1.98 3.81
CA SER A 386 27.52 1.50 5.09
C SER A 386 28.29 0.28 5.58
N VAL A 387 28.48 0.22 6.90
CA VAL A 387 29.14 -0.89 7.58
C VAL A 387 28.27 -1.39 8.72
N GLU A 388 28.15 -2.70 8.79
CA GLU A 388 27.45 -3.41 9.85
C GLU A 388 28.43 -4.37 10.53
N VAL A 389 28.70 -4.15 11.82
CA VAL A 389 29.48 -5.07 12.64
C VAL A 389 28.51 -5.91 13.45
N ILE A 390 28.64 -7.23 13.36
CA ILE A 390 27.72 -8.21 13.95
C ILE A 390 28.51 -9.11 14.89
N ALA A 391 28.00 -9.30 16.10
CA ALA A 391 28.46 -10.30 17.04
C ALA A 391 27.35 -11.31 17.28
N SER A 392 27.59 -12.54 16.85
CA SER A 392 26.59 -13.60 16.90
C SER A 392 26.05 -13.78 18.33
N GLY A 393 24.72 -13.88 18.45
CA GLY A 393 24.00 -14.15 19.68
C GLY A 393 24.32 -15.53 20.29
N GLY A 394 23.60 -15.90 21.33
CA GLY A 394 23.67 -17.28 21.85
C GLY A 394 23.06 -18.25 20.84
N VAL A 395 23.75 -19.36 20.55
CA VAL A 395 23.14 -20.48 19.83
C VAL A 395 22.35 -21.28 20.85
N HIS A 396 21.02 -21.24 20.77
CA HIS A 396 20.18 -22.17 21.52
C HIS A 396 19.95 -23.41 20.65
N GLU A 397 20.52 -24.54 21.05
CA GLU A 397 20.20 -25.83 20.42
C GLU A 397 18.82 -26.28 20.90
N GLU A 398 17.88 -26.36 19.97
CA GLU A 398 16.56 -26.91 20.24
C GLU A 398 16.67 -28.40 20.53
N GLN A 399 15.96 -28.85 21.57
CA GLN A 399 15.97 -30.26 21.97
C GLN A 399 14.99 -31.07 21.12
N GLU A 400 15.42 -32.26 20.70
CA GLU A 400 14.53 -33.21 20.04
C GLU A 400 13.44 -33.71 21.01
N LEU A 401 12.26 -33.97 20.48
CA LEU A 401 11.17 -34.63 21.17
C LEU A 401 11.55 -36.08 21.49
N ASP A 402 11.60 -36.40 22.78
CA ASP A 402 11.73 -37.77 23.26
C ASP A 402 10.52 -38.65 22.91
N ARG A 403 9.36 -38.04 22.64
CA ARG A 403 8.10 -38.74 22.42
C ARG A 403 7.98 -39.23 20.98
N LYS A 404 8.22 -40.53 20.78
CA LYS A 404 8.10 -41.19 19.48
C LYS A 404 6.72 -41.79 19.19
N LYS A 405 5.86 -41.93 20.20
CA LYS A 405 4.51 -42.49 20.03
C LYS A 405 3.53 -41.38 19.61
N PRO A 406 2.66 -41.61 18.61
CA PRO A 406 1.67 -40.62 18.21
C PRO A 406 0.63 -40.40 19.32
N GLY A 407 0.32 -39.13 19.59
CA GLY A 407 -0.74 -38.71 20.48
C GLY A 407 -2.12 -39.02 19.91
N LYS A 408 -3.10 -39.26 20.79
CA LYS A 408 -4.50 -39.48 20.41
C LYS A 408 -5.27 -38.15 20.48
N PRO A 409 -6.37 -37.99 19.71
CA PRO A 409 -7.29 -36.88 19.92
C PRO A 409 -7.79 -36.89 21.36
N VAL A 410 -7.85 -35.71 22.00
CA VAL A 410 -8.43 -35.56 23.34
C VAL A 410 -9.94 -35.42 23.28
N GLU A 411 -10.46 -34.93 22.16
CA GLU A 411 -11.89 -34.69 21.96
C GLU A 411 -12.25 -34.72 20.47
N GLY A 412 -13.50 -35.11 20.16
CA GLY A 412 -14.08 -34.93 18.83
C GLY A 412 -14.95 -33.68 18.83
N ILE A 413 -14.64 -32.73 17.95
CA ILE A 413 -15.32 -31.44 17.85
C ILE A 413 -15.95 -31.26 16.47
N ARG A 414 -16.62 -30.11 16.28
CA ARG A 414 -17.11 -29.67 14.98
C ARG A 414 -16.46 -28.36 14.57
N VAL A 415 -16.05 -28.26 13.31
CA VAL A 415 -15.50 -27.04 12.71
C VAL A 415 -16.29 -26.71 11.45
N PHE A 416 -16.66 -25.44 11.28
CA PHE A 416 -17.28 -24.93 10.07
C PHE A 416 -16.21 -24.31 9.17
N THR A 417 -16.07 -24.84 7.96
CA THR A 417 -15.12 -24.36 6.96
C THR A 417 -15.50 -24.88 5.57
N GLY A 418 -15.30 -24.07 4.53
CA GLY A 418 -15.75 -24.38 3.18
C GLY A 418 -17.28 -24.48 3.09
N GLY A 419 -17.99 -23.63 3.81
CA GLY A 419 -19.46 -23.53 3.76
C GLY A 419 -20.23 -24.68 4.41
N LYS A 420 -19.57 -25.56 5.17
CA LYS A 420 -20.21 -26.69 5.86
C LYS A 420 -19.52 -27.09 7.16
N TRP A 421 -20.25 -27.81 8.00
CA TRP A 421 -19.72 -28.42 9.22
C TRP A 421 -18.97 -29.72 8.92
N HIS A 422 -17.83 -29.90 9.58
CA HIS A 422 -17.03 -31.12 9.56
C HIS A 422 -16.84 -31.63 10.99
N ALA A 423 -16.82 -32.95 11.15
CA ALA A 423 -16.29 -33.56 12.37
C ALA A 423 -14.76 -33.48 12.32
N ALA A 424 -14.14 -33.00 13.40
CA ALA A 424 -12.70 -32.77 13.46
C ALA A 424 -12.13 -33.28 14.80
N PRO A 425 -10.99 -33.98 14.80
CA PRO A 425 -10.28 -34.30 16.02
C PRO A 425 -9.62 -33.04 16.60
N LEU A 426 -9.69 -32.89 17.93
CA LEU A 426 -8.88 -31.93 18.68
C LEU A 426 -7.69 -32.65 19.32
N TYR A 427 -6.50 -32.10 19.13
CA TYR A 427 -5.26 -32.56 19.77
C TYR A 427 -4.72 -31.46 20.68
N ARG A 428 -4.00 -31.85 21.73
CA ARG A 428 -3.10 -30.95 22.47
C ARG A 428 -1.70 -31.12 21.93
N ARG A 429 -1.00 -30.02 21.64
CA ARG A 429 0.35 -30.07 21.05
C ARG A 429 1.32 -30.86 21.93
N GLU A 430 1.21 -30.71 23.23
CA GLU A 430 1.99 -31.41 24.24
C GLU A 430 1.72 -32.91 24.31
N ASP A 431 0.72 -33.45 23.61
CA ASP A 431 0.48 -34.89 23.53
C ASP A 431 1.01 -35.50 22.22
N LEU A 432 1.43 -34.67 21.27
CA LEU A 432 1.87 -35.13 19.95
C LEU A 432 3.29 -35.73 19.98
N GLY A 433 3.51 -36.72 19.12
CA GLY A 433 4.80 -37.39 18.96
C GLY A 433 5.54 -36.94 17.70
N ALA A 434 6.87 -37.03 17.71
CA ALA A 434 7.70 -36.74 16.54
C ALA A 434 7.31 -37.63 15.34
N GLY A 435 7.23 -37.02 14.15
CA GLY A 435 6.83 -37.68 12.91
C GLY A 435 5.32 -37.90 12.75
N GLN A 436 4.50 -37.56 13.75
CA GLN A 436 3.05 -37.70 13.68
C GLN A 436 2.47 -36.81 12.58
N ARG A 437 1.56 -37.39 11.78
CA ARG A 437 0.84 -36.72 10.70
C ARG A 437 -0.64 -36.59 11.05
N ILE A 438 -1.20 -35.40 10.84
CA ILE A 438 -2.59 -35.06 11.15
C ILE A 438 -3.21 -34.45 9.90
N ASP A 439 -4.15 -35.16 9.29
CA ASP A 439 -4.93 -34.65 8.16
C ASP A 439 -6.04 -33.71 8.64
N GLY A 440 -6.23 -32.60 7.92
CA GLY A 440 -7.34 -31.69 8.16
C GLY A 440 -8.68 -32.21 7.62
N PRO A 441 -9.82 -31.74 8.16
CA PRO A 441 -9.95 -30.70 9.17
C PRO A 441 -9.59 -31.19 10.58
N ALA A 442 -8.71 -30.46 11.29
CA ALA A 442 -8.31 -30.75 12.67
C ALA A 442 -7.95 -29.47 13.43
N VAL A 443 -8.03 -29.51 14.77
CA VAL A 443 -7.59 -28.40 15.64
C VAL A 443 -6.51 -28.89 16.58
N ILE A 444 -5.42 -28.12 16.67
CA ILE A 444 -4.31 -28.36 17.60
C ILE A 444 -4.31 -27.21 18.60
N ALA A 445 -4.71 -27.52 19.84
CA ALA A 445 -4.67 -26.59 20.96
C ALA A 445 -3.26 -26.53 21.55
N GLU A 446 -2.82 -25.33 21.89
CA GLU A 446 -1.48 -25.05 22.42
C GLU A 446 -1.62 -24.12 23.63
N ALA A 447 -0.60 -24.08 24.50
CA ALA A 447 -0.64 -23.24 25.69
C ALA A 447 -0.78 -21.73 25.39
N HIS A 448 -0.29 -21.29 24.22
CA HIS A 448 -0.22 -19.88 23.84
C HIS A 448 -0.80 -19.58 22.44
N ALA A 449 -1.41 -20.57 21.78
CA ALA A 449 -1.92 -20.44 20.41
C ALA A 449 -2.98 -21.51 20.10
N THR A 450 -3.62 -21.40 18.94
CA THR A 450 -4.45 -22.46 18.37
C THR A 450 -4.14 -22.58 16.89
N THR A 451 -3.82 -23.79 16.45
CA THR A 451 -3.53 -24.09 15.04
C THR A 451 -4.69 -24.86 14.42
N VAL A 452 -5.23 -24.34 13.32
CA VAL A 452 -6.30 -24.99 12.55
C VAL A 452 -5.67 -25.61 11.30
N VAL A 453 -5.80 -26.92 11.14
CA VAL A 453 -5.44 -27.63 9.91
C VAL A 453 -6.69 -27.71 9.05
N GLU A 454 -6.78 -26.87 8.01
CA GLU A 454 -7.94 -26.86 7.11
C GLU A 454 -8.05 -28.17 6.31
N PRO A 455 -9.24 -28.50 5.76
CA PRO A 455 -9.37 -29.61 4.83
C PRO A 455 -8.31 -29.55 3.72
N GLU A 456 -7.84 -30.71 3.27
CA GLU A 456 -6.82 -30.85 2.22
C GLU A 456 -5.41 -30.36 2.60
N TRP A 457 -5.21 -29.97 3.86
CA TRP A 457 -3.89 -29.75 4.47
C TRP A 457 -3.54 -30.89 5.42
N ARG A 458 -2.24 -31.10 5.65
CA ARG A 458 -1.71 -32.06 6.62
C ARG A 458 -0.64 -31.40 7.47
N ALA A 459 -0.79 -31.46 8.78
CA ALA A 459 0.27 -31.11 9.72
C ALA A 459 1.20 -32.31 9.96
N THR A 460 2.50 -32.07 9.99
CA THR A 460 3.53 -33.03 10.40
C THR A 460 4.34 -32.45 11.56
N VAL A 461 4.46 -33.21 12.63
CA VAL A 461 5.30 -32.87 13.79
C VAL A 461 6.75 -33.26 13.49
N THR A 462 7.67 -32.30 13.52
CA THR A 462 9.09 -32.57 13.29
C THR A 462 9.76 -33.14 14.56
N PRO A 463 10.98 -33.69 14.47
CA PRO A 463 11.75 -34.07 15.66
C PRO A 463 11.97 -32.93 16.66
N LEU A 464 12.02 -31.67 16.20
CA LEU A 464 12.17 -30.48 17.04
C LEU A 464 10.83 -29.89 17.53
N ASN A 465 9.75 -30.68 17.48
CA ASN A 465 8.39 -30.25 17.86
C ASN A 465 7.81 -29.11 17.02
N HIS A 466 8.33 -28.86 15.82
CA HIS A 466 7.72 -27.90 14.89
C HIS A 466 6.50 -28.52 14.23
N LEU A 467 5.54 -27.69 13.81
CA LEU A 467 4.47 -28.11 12.91
C LEU A 467 4.79 -27.59 11.50
N VAL A 468 4.92 -28.52 10.56
CA VAL A 468 4.99 -28.22 9.13
C VAL A 468 3.67 -28.65 8.51
N LEU A 469 2.91 -27.69 7.98
CA LEU A 469 1.65 -27.97 7.30
C LEU A 469 1.91 -27.91 5.80
N ASP A 470 1.64 -29.02 5.12
CA ASP A 470 1.73 -29.13 3.66
C ASP A 470 0.33 -29.29 3.07
N ARG A 471 0.12 -28.65 1.92
CA ARG A 471 -1.07 -28.87 1.09
C ARG A 471 -0.98 -30.23 0.41
N VAL A 472 -1.85 -31.16 0.77
CA VAL A 472 -1.78 -32.57 0.31
C VAL A 472 -2.65 -32.88 -0.90
N GLN A 473 -3.63 -32.02 -1.20
CA GLN A 473 -4.38 -32.09 -2.46
C GLN A 473 -4.17 -30.79 -3.22
N SER A 474 -3.94 -30.90 -4.53
CA SER A 474 -3.91 -29.74 -5.41
C SER A 474 -5.21 -28.97 -5.26
N ARG A 475 -5.09 -27.65 -5.13
CA ARG A 475 -6.24 -26.76 -5.02
C ARG A 475 -7.21 -27.07 -6.16
N ARG A 476 -8.45 -27.46 -5.82
CA ARG A 476 -9.54 -27.39 -6.79
C ARG A 476 -9.63 -25.92 -7.20
N ALA A 477 -9.58 -25.63 -8.50
CA ALA A 477 -9.95 -24.31 -9.00
C ALA A 477 -11.29 -23.96 -8.32
N GLN A 478 -11.31 -22.84 -7.61
CA GLN A 478 -12.42 -22.52 -6.70
C GLN A 478 -13.76 -22.63 -7.43
N THR A 479 -14.77 -23.04 -6.67
CA THR A 479 -16.19 -23.12 -7.04
C THR A 479 -16.56 -21.97 -7.98
N ALA A 480 -17.21 -22.26 -9.10
CA ALA A 480 -17.65 -21.26 -10.08
C ALA A 480 -18.37 -20.11 -9.35
N ILE A 481 -17.67 -19.00 -9.15
CA ILE A 481 -18.24 -17.80 -8.55
C ILE A 481 -19.27 -17.28 -9.55
N GLY A 482 -20.49 -17.04 -9.07
CA GLY A 482 -21.54 -16.49 -9.90
C GLY A 482 -21.27 -15.04 -10.27
N THR A 483 -21.97 -14.55 -11.29
CA THR A 483 -21.97 -13.12 -11.65
C THR A 483 -22.89 -12.28 -10.76
N GLN A 484 -23.61 -12.90 -9.82
CA GLN A 484 -24.47 -12.21 -8.85
C GLN A 484 -23.63 -11.55 -7.75
N VAL A 485 -24.14 -10.43 -7.21
CA VAL A 485 -23.45 -9.70 -6.15
C VAL A 485 -23.41 -10.52 -4.86
N ASP A 486 -22.19 -10.82 -4.41
CA ASP A 486 -21.91 -11.37 -3.09
C ASP A 486 -21.18 -10.30 -2.26
N PRO A 487 -21.72 -9.89 -1.10
CA PRO A 487 -21.13 -8.84 -0.25
C PRO A 487 -19.68 -9.09 0.20
N VAL A 488 -19.27 -10.34 0.35
CA VAL A 488 -17.89 -10.71 0.71
C VAL A 488 -17.00 -10.58 -0.52
N MET A 489 -17.44 -11.12 -1.65
CA MET A 489 -16.69 -11.03 -2.90
C MET A 489 -16.57 -9.58 -3.40
N LEU A 490 -17.57 -8.74 -3.16
CA LEU A 490 -17.55 -7.32 -3.50
C LEU A 490 -16.36 -6.62 -2.84
N GLU A 491 -16.15 -6.85 -1.54
CA GLU A 491 -15.01 -6.28 -0.81
C GLU A 491 -13.67 -6.88 -1.25
N ILE A 492 -13.63 -8.19 -1.54
CA ILE A 492 -12.44 -8.85 -2.09
C ILE A 492 -12.04 -8.24 -3.43
N PHE A 493 -12.98 -8.11 -4.37
CA PHE A 493 -12.70 -7.53 -5.69
C PHE A 493 -12.33 -6.05 -5.61
N ASN A 494 -13.00 -5.28 -4.75
CA ASN A 494 -12.64 -3.90 -4.46
C ASN A 494 -11.16 -3.78 -4.06
N SER A 495 -10.75 -4.55 -3.04
CA SER A 495 -9.37 -4.58 -2.55
C SER A 495 -8.37 -5.03 -3.62
N LEU A 496 -8.74 -6.03 -4.45
CA LEU A 496 -7.86 -6.51 -5.51
C LEU A 496 -7.66 -5.47 -6.62
N TYR A 497 -8.70 -4.77 -7.09
CA TYR A 497 -8.55 -3.72 -8.11
C TYR A 497 -7.69 -2.56 -7.62
N MET A 498 -7.91 -2.12 -6.37
CA MET A 498 -7.09 -1.09 -5.73
C MET A 498 -5.63 -1.52 -5.62
N SER A 499 -5.38 -2.76 -5.19
CA SER A 499 -4.02 -3.31 -5.10
C SER A 499 -3.29 -3.28 -6.44
N ILE A 500 -3.97 -3.59 -7.56
CA ILE A 500 -3.33 -3.51 -8.88
C ILE A 500 -2.95 -2.06 -9.21
N ALA A 501 -3.84 -1.10 -8.97
CA ALA A 501 -3.57 0.32 -9.20
C ALA A 501 -2.38 0.83 -8.35
N GLU A 502 -2.30 0.42 -7.09
CA GLU A 502 -1.18 0.73 -6.18
C GLU A 502 0.13 0.10 -6.66
N GLN A 503 0.11 -1.17 -7.08
CA GLN A 503 1.29 -1.85 -7.65
C GLN A 503 1.81 -1.13 -8.91
N MET A 504 0.91 -0.63 -9.76
CA MET A 504 1.28 0.21 -10.90
C MET A 504 1.92 1.53 -10.43
N GLY A 505 1.34 2.19 -9.42
CA GLY A 505 1.85 3.43 -8.86
C GLY A 505 3.25 3.28 -8.25
N LEU A 506 3.48 2.23 -7.46
CA LEU A 506 4.80 1.90 -6.91
C LEU A 506 5.82 1.63 -8.03
N ARG A 507 5.41 0.94 -9.10
CA ARG A 507 6.27 0.71 -10.27
C ARG A 507 6.66 2.01 -10.94
N LEU A 508 5.71 2.93 -11.13
CA LEU A 508 5.94 4.25 -11.72
C LEU A 508 6.89 5.06 -10.85
N GLN A 509 6.59 5.21 -9.56
CA GLN A 509 7.41 5.97 -8.61
C GLN A 509 8.87 5.51 -8.61
N ASN A 510 9.12 4.20 -8.56
CA ASN A 510 10.48 3.70 -8.43
C ASN A 510 11.28 3.70 -9.77
N THR A 511 10.61 3.85 -10.91
CA THR A 511 11.25 3.86 -12.24
C THR A 511 11.31 5.25 -12.90
N ALA A 512 10.54 6.21 -12.39
CA ALA A 512 10.51 7.58 -12.90
C ALA A 512 11.82 8.32 -12.61
N TYR A 513 12.13 9.28 -13.48
CA TYR A 513 13.33 10.09 -13.43
C TYR A 513 13.05 11.48 -12.86
N SER A 514 11.89 12.07 -13.18
CA SER A 514 11.52 13.40 -12.66
C SER A 514 11.18 13.40 -11.18
N VAL A 515 11.61 14.47 -10.50
CA VAL A 515 11.31 14.74 -9.08
C VAL A 515 9.79 14.81 -8.85
N ASN A 516 9.04 15.33 -9.82
CA ASN A 516 7.58 15.42 -9.79
C ASN A 516 6.91 14.05 -9.58
N ILE A 517 7.32 13.04 -10.36
CA ILE A 517 6.72 11.71 -10.25
C ILE A 517 7.35 10.94 -9.07
N LYS A 518 8.68 10.93 -8.95
CA LYS A 518 9.38 10.05 -8.00
C LYS A 518 9.30 10.50 -6.53
N GLU A 519 9.38 11.82 -6.27
CA GLU A 519 9.39 12.37 -4.90
C GLU A 519 8.08 13.05 -4.55
N ARG A 520 7.58 13.93 -5.42
CA ARG A 520 6.35 14.69 -5.17
C ARG A 520 5.10 13.83 -5.31
N LEU A 521 5.18 12.68 -5.95
CA LEU A 521 4.07 11.76 -6.22
C LEU A 521 2.95 12.40 -7.03
N ASP A 522 3.31 13.28 -7.97
CA ASP A 522 2.38 13.94 -8.88
C ASP A 522 2.07 13.02 -10.07
N PHE A 523 1.41 11.91 -9.78
CA PHE A 523 0.98 10.92 -10.75
C PHE A 523 -0.27 10.16 -10.28
N SER A 524 -0.93 9.42 -11.16
CA SER A 524 -1.98 8.47 -10.79
C SER A 524 -1.99 7.27 -11.73
N CYS A 525 -2.38 6.12 -11.20
CA CYS A 525 -2.46 4.85 -11.92
C CYS A 525 -3.84 4.25 -11.72
N ALA A 526 -4.49 3.87 -12.82
CA ALA A 526 -5.91 3.52 -12.79
C ALA A 526 -6.26 2.36 -13.73
N LEU A 527 -7.34 1.67 -13.35
CA LEU A 527 -7.97 0.58 -14.11
C LEU A 527 -9.30 1.05 -14.68
N PHE A 528 -9.60 0.61 -15.89
CA PHE A 528 -10.83 0.95 -16.60
C PHE A 528 -11.49 -0.28 -17.20
N ASP A 529 -12.83 -0.27 -17.24
CA ASP A 529 -13.61 -1.29 -17.95
C ASP A 529 -13.42 -1.20 -19.49
N ALA A 530 -14.13 -2.05 -20.23
CA ALA A 530 -14.02 -2.11 -21.69
C ALA A 530 -14.53 -0.83 -22.39
N GLU A 531 -15.36 -0.05 -21.70
CA GLU A 531 -15.94 1.21 -22.15
C GLU A 531 -15.09 2.44 -21.74
N GLY A 532 -14.00 2.22 -21.00
CA GLY A 532 -13.12 3.28 -20.51
C GLY A 532 -13.62 3.99 -19.25
N SER A 533 -14.54 3.40 -18.50
CA SER A 533 -15.01 3.93 -17.22
C SER A 533 -14.08 3.51 -16.08
N LEU A 534 -13.79 4.45 -15.19
CA LEU A 534 -12.89 4.23 -14.05
C LEU A 534 -13.43 3.15 -13.09
N ILE A 535 -12.59 2.19 -12.73
CA ILE A 535 -12.88 1.10 -11.77
C ILE A 535 -12.12 1.30 -10.45
N ALA A 536 -10.82 1.58 -10.53
CA ALA A 536 -9.96 1.80 -9.37
C ALA A 536 -8.84 2.78 -9.73
N ASN A 537 -8.40 3.58 -8.76
CA ASN A 537 -7.30 4.53 -8.91
C ASN A 537 -6.49 4.60 -7.61
N ALA A 538 -5.17 4.50 -7.69
CA ALA A 538 -4.30 4.74 -6.54
C ALA A 538 -4.40 6.22 -6.10
N PRO A 539 -4.73 6.51 -4.82
CA PRO A 539 -5.09 7.85 -4.38
C PRO A 539 -3.83 8.72 -4.20
N HIS A 540 -3.45 9.42 -5.25
CA HIS A 540 -2.42 10.46 -5.19
C HIS A 540 -3.04 11.82 -5.49
N MET A 541 -3.38 12.13 -6.75
CA MET A 541 -3.91 13.44 -7.15
C MET A 541 -5.42 13.43 -7.44
N PRO A 542 -6.23 14.19 -6.68
CA PRO A 542 -7.67 14.26 -6.93
C PRO A 542 -8.07 14.80 -8.31
N VAL A 543 -7.29 15.70 -8.90
CA VAL A 543 -7.62 16.25 -10.23
C VAL A 543 -7.50 15.23 -11.38
N HIS A 544 -6.74 14.15 -11.17
CA HIS A 544 -6.69 13.02 -12.11
C HIS A 544 -7.97 12.17 -12.07
N LEU A 545 -8.77 12.28 -11.01
CA LEU A 545 -10.01 11.55 -10.83
C LEU A 545 -11.04 12.04 -11.85
N GLY A 546 -11.68 11.13 -12.58
CA GLY A 546 -12.67 11.49 -13.59
C GLY A 546 -12.07 12.02 -14.91
N SER A 547 -10.96 12.75 -14.89
CA SER A 547 -10.30 13.27 -16.10
C SER A 547 -9.60 12.18 -16.92
N MET A 548 -8.92 11.21 -16.28
CA MET A 548 -8.28 10.09 -16.99
C MET A 548 -9.29 9.23 -17.76
N GLY A 549 -10.54 9.10 -17.28
CA GLY A 549 -11.59 8.34 -17.97
C GLY A 549 -11.93 8.94 -19.34
N GLU A 550 -11.94 10.27 -19.45
CA GLU A 550 -12.18 10.95 -20.73
C GLU A 550 -11.00 10.78 -21.70
N SER A 551 -9.77 10.76 -21.19
CA SER A 551 -8.58 10.42 -22.00
C SER A 551 -8.68 9.01 -22.59
N VAL A 552 -9.06 8.03 -21.77
CA VAL A 552 -9.24 6.64 -22.22
C VAL A 552 -10.34 6.56 -23.27
N LYS A 553 -11.52 7.15 -23.00
CA LYS A 553 -12.64 7.19 -23.96
C LYS A 553 -12.27 7.86 -25.28
N THR A 554 -11.44 8.91 -25.24
CA THR A 554 -10.95 9.56 -26.45
C THR A 554 -10.00 8.66 -27.24
N VAL A 555 -9.05 7.99 -26.58
CA VAL A 555 -8.18 6.99 -27.25
C VAL A 555 -8.99 5.86 -27.86
N ILE A 556 -10.03 5.36 -27.18
CA ILE A 556 -10.97 4.37 -27.70
C ILE A 556 -11.63 4.87 -28.99
N ARG A 557 -12.22 6.07 -28.93
CA ARG A 557 -12.95 6.69 -30.05
C ARG A 557 -12.05 6.91 -31.26
N LEU A 558 -10.85 7.47 -31.07
CA LEU A 558 -9.94 7.84 -32.17
C LEU A 558 -9.21 6.65 -32.79
N ASN A 559 -9.11 5.51 -32.09
CA ASN A 559 -8.38 4.33 -32.55
C ASN A 559 -9.28 3.09 -32.72
N ALA A 560 -10.61 3.27 -32.74
CA ALA A 560 -11.57 2.19 -32.91
C ALA A 560 -11.24 1.34 -34.16
N GLY A 561 -11.12 0.02 -33.99
CA GLY A 561 -10.74 -0.93 -35.05
C GLY A 561 -9.24 -1.00 -35.38
N ASN A 562 -8.43 -0.05 -34.93
CA ASN A 562 -6.99 0.05 -35.24
C ASN A 562 -6.07 -0.42 -34.12
N MET A 563 -6.58 -0.56 -32.88
CA MET A 563 -5.79 -1.07 -31.76
C MET A 563 -5.34 -2.52 -31.97
N ARG A 564 -4.12 -2.84 -31.54
CA ARG A 564 -3.51 -4.19 -31.61
C ARG A 564 -2.87 -4.56 -30.26
N PRO A 565 -2.75 -5.86 -29.94
CA PRO A 565 -1.99 -6.30 -28.76
C PRO A 565 -0.58 -5.69 -28.73
N GLY A 566 -0.17 -5.17 -27.57
CA GLY A 566 1.12 -4.50 -27.38
C GLY A 566 1.19 -3.05 -27.87
N ASN A 567 0.08 -2.47 -28.36
CA ASN A 567 0.02 -1.03 -28.60
C ASN A 567 -0.14 -0.25 -27.28
N VAL A 568 0.53 0.90 -27.19
CA VAL A 568 0.36 1.86 -26.09
C VAL A 568 0.20 3.26 -26.69
N TYR A 569 -0.75 4.02 -26.15
CA TYR A 569 -1.11 5.35 -26.62
C TYR A 569 -0.72 6.40 -25.58
N VAL A 570 -0.44 7.62 -26.02
CA VAL A 570 -0.13 8.76 -25.14
C VAL A 570 -0.86 10.02 -25.61
N LEU A 571 -1.33 10.82 -24.64
CA LEU A 571 -1.92 12.14 -24.85
C LEU A 571 -1.74 13.05 -23.64
N ASN A 572 -1.80 14.36 -23.85
CA ASN A 572 -1.95 15.38 -22.81
C ASN A 572 -2.95 16.49 -23.20
N ALA A 573 -3.58 16.39 -24.39
CA ALA A 573 -4.47 17.41 -24.91
C ALA A 573 -5.63 17.72 -23.93
N PRO A 574 -5.73 18.95 -23.39
CA PRO A 574 -6.70 19.28 -22.34
C PRO A 574 -8.16 19.12 -22.81
N TYR A 575 -8.39 19.39 -24.09
CA TYR A 575 -9.69 19.29 -24.75
C TYR A 575 -10.18 17.84 -24.94
N ASN A 576 -9.29 16.86 -24.73
CA ASN A 576 -9.51 15.43 -24.95
C ASN A 576 -9.24 14.61 -23.67
N GLY A 577 -9.56 15.19 -22.50
CA GLY A 577 -9.46 14.55 -21.18
C GLY A 577 -8.16 14.84 -20.44
N GLY A 578 -7.21 15.54 -21.05
CA GLY A 578 -6.08 16.13 -20.33
C GLY A 578 -6.54 17.20 -19.33
N THR A 579 -5.75 17.41 -18.28
CA THR A 579 -5.95 18.45 -17.25
C THR A 579 -5.22 19.73 -17.65
N HIS A 580 -3.93 19.60 -17.95
CA HIS A 580 -3.05 20.61 -18.56
C HIS A 580 -1.94 19.87 -19.32
N LEU A 581 -1.09 20.58 -20.09
CA LEU A 581 -0.07 19.92 -20.92
C LEU A 581 0.99 19.11 -20.13
N PRO A 582 1.44 19.54 -18.94
CA PRO A 582 2.43 18.76 -18.19
C PRO A 582 1.92 17.38 -17.74
N ASP A 583 0.61 17.20 -17.61
CA ASP A 583 0.02 15.92 -17.22
C ASP A 583 -0.14 15.00 -18.44
N VAL A 584 0.84 14.13 -18.63
CA VAL A 584 0.87 13.20 -19.77
C VAL A 584 0.25 11.87 -19.35
N THR A 585 -0.75 11.42 -20.12
CA THR A 585 -1.50 10.17 -19.87
C THR A 585 -1.06 9.10 -20.86
N VAL A 586 -0.57 7.97 -20.35
CA VAL A 586 -0.22 6.77 -21.12
C VAL A 586 -1.26 5.69 -20.89
N ILE A 587 -1.83 5.15 -21.97
CA ILE A 587 -2.98 4.25 -21.97
C ILE A 587 -2.62 2.96 -22.70
N THR A 588 -2.80 1.82 -22.02
CA THR A 588 -2.50 0.49 -22.54
C THR A 588 -3.79 -0.35 -22.58
N PRO A 589 -4.27 -0.75 -23.77
CA PRO A 589 -5.38 -1.70 -23.88
C PRO A 589 -4.95 -3.11 -23.43
N VAL A 590 -5.76 -3.73 -22.58
CA VAL A 590 -5.53 -5.10 -22.10
C VAL A 590 -6.22 -6.07 -23.05
N PHE A 591 -5.43 -6.83 -23.81
CA PHE A 591 -5.95 -7.85 -24.71
C PHE A 591 -5.92 -9.24 -24.08
N ASP A 592 -6.91 -10.04 -24.45
CA ASP A 592 -6.76 -11.49 -24.53
C ASP A 592 -6.00 -11.84 -25.84
N SER A 593 -6.60 -12.65 -26.72
CA SER A 593 -6.07 -13.04 -28.02
C SER A 593 -6.32 -11.96 -29.08
N ARG A 594 -7.55 -11.46 -29.20
CA ARG A 594 -7.94 -10.41 -30.17
C ARG A 594 -8.92 -9.37 -29.67
N GLN A 595 -9.57 -9.62 -28.54
CA GLN A 595 -10.54 -8.71 -27.95
C GLN A 595 -9.90 -7.89 -26.83
N ILE A 596 -10.26 -6.61 -26.76
CA ILE A 596 -9.91 -5.75 -25.64
C ILE A 596 -10.82 -6.11 -24.47
N LEU A 597 -10.21 -6.45 -23.34
CA LEU A 597 -10.91 -6.81 -22.11
C LEU A 597 -11.16 -5.58 -21.24
N PHE A 598 -10.12 -4.77 -21.07
CA PHE A 598 -10.01 -3.65 -20.13
C PHE A 598 -9.00 -2.62 -20.67
N TYR A 599 -8.83 -1.51 -19.96
CA TYR A 599 -7.69 -0.60 -20.16
C TYR A 599 -7.01 -0.33 -18.82
N VAL A 600 -5.72 -0.06 -18.89
CA VAL A 600 -4.95 0.50 -17.78
C VAL A 600 -4.34 1.82 -18.21
N GLY A 601 -4.23 2.76 -17.27
CA GLY A 601 -3.67 4.07 -17.55
C GLY A 601 -2.79 4.58 -16.42
N SER A 602 -1.76 5.33 -16.79
CA SER A 602 -0.96 6.13 -15.86
C SER A 602 -0.91 7.56 -16.37
N ARG A 603 -1.05 8.52 -15.46
CA ARG A 603 -0.88 9.95 -15.72
C ARG A 603 0.23 10.45 -14.79
N GLY A 604 1.18 11.18 -15.32
CA GLY A 604 2.29 11.75 -14.56
C GLY A 604 2.54 13.17 -14.98
N HIS A 605 2.83 14.04 -14.01
CA HIS A 605 3.22 15.41 -14.28
C HIS A 605 4.69 15.45 -14.71
N HIS A 606 4.94 15.67 -15.99
CA HIS A 606 6.29 15.88 -16.49
C HIS A 606 6.83 17.23 -16.01
N ALA A 607 8.09 17.28 -15.59
CA ALA A 607 8.70 18.49 -15.06
C ALA A 607 8.78 19.62 -16.10
N ASP A 608 8.88 19.29 -17.39
CA ASP A 608 8.82 20.21 -18.51
C ASP A 608 8.29 19.47 -19.75
N ILE A 609 7.31 20.05 -20.43
CA ILE A 609 6.79 19.60 -21.73
C ILE A 609 6.96 20.70 -22.79
N GLY A 610 7.89 21.65 -22.57
CA GLY A 610 8.14 22.82 -23.41
C GLY A 610 7.46 24.09 -22.90
N GLY A 611 7.05 24.97 -23.82
CA GLY A 611 6.35 26.22 -23.49
C GLY A 611 7.27 27.41 -23.32
N ILE A 612 6.72 28.60 -23.08
CA ILE A 612 7.48 29.85 -23.04
C ILE A 612 8.31 30.03 -21.76
N THR A 613 7.95 29.31 -20.69
CA THR A 613 8.70 29.28 -19.42
C THR A 613 9.17 27.86 -19.07
N PRO A 614 10.32 27.71 -18.39
CA PRO A 614 10.69 26.46 -17.74
C PRO A 614 9.60 25.95 -16.79
N GLY A 615 9.42 24.64 -16.71
CA GLY A 615 8.40 24.03 -15.86
C GLY A 615 7.05 23.87 -16.55
N SER A 616 6.87 24.46 -17.74
CA SER A 616 5.62 24.43 -18.52
C SER A 616 4.39 24.99 -17.79
N MET A 617 4.62 25.90 -16.84
CA MET A 617 3.58 26.65 -16.12
C MET A 617 3.72 28.16 -16.36
N PRO A 618 3.53 28.65 -17.60
CA PRO A 618 3.63 30.08 -17.89
C PRO A 618 2.44 30.84 -17.27
N PRO A 619 2.68 31.82 -16.37
CA PRO A 619 1.58 32.50 -15.67
C PRO A 619 0.74 33.42 -16.58
N GLU A 620 1.27 33.83 -17.73
CA GLU A 620 0.63 34.79 -18.64
C GLU A 620 0.29 34.18 -20.02
N SER A 621 0.21 32.84 -20.13
CA SER A 621 -0.19 32.21 -21.40
C SER A 621 -1.60 32.62 -21.83
N LYS A 622 -1.76 32.81 -23.13
CA LYS A 622 -3.03 33.15 -23.81
C LYS A 622 -3.47 32.07 -24.79
N ALA A 623 -2.52 31.29 -25.28
CA ALA A 623 -2.77 30.14 -26.13
C ALA A 623 -2.08 28.89 -25.59
N VAL A 624 -2.70 27.72 -25.77
CA VAL A 624 -2.19 26.44 -25.27
C VAL A 624 -0.80 26.11 -25.81
N GLU A 625 -0.45 26.57 -27.01
CA GLU A 625 0.89 26.36 -27.59
C GLU A 625 1.99 27.05 -26.78
N GLU A 626 1.67 28.12 -26.06
CA GLU A 626 2.61 28.81 -25.17
C GLU A 626 2.92 27.99 -23.91
N GLU A 627 2.09 26.98 -23.60
CA GLU A 627 2.22 26.11 -22.42
C GLU A 627 3.09 24.88 -22.71
N GLY A 628 3.30 24.52 -23.99
CA GLY A 628 4.18 23.44 -24.39
C GLY A 628 3.69 22.59 -25.54
N VAL A 629 4.23 21.38 -25.63
CA VAL A 629 3.91 20.42 -26.68
C VAL A 629 2.56 19.78 -26.39
N LEU A 630 1.60 20.03 -27.28
CA LEU A 630 0.28 19.40 -27.27
C LEU A 630 0.33 18.06 -28.01
N ILE A 631 -0.06 17.00 -27.31
CA ILE A 631 -0.14 15.60 -27.76
C ILE A 631 -1.60 15.18 -27.73
N ASP A 632 -2.20 15.09 -28.92
CA ASP A 632 -3.63 14.82 -29.04
C ASP A 632 -3.97 13.32 -28.91
N ASN A 633 -3.34 12.48 -29.74
CA ASN A 633 -3.39 11.02 -29.66
C ASN A 633 -2.20 10.46 -30.44
N PHE A 634 -1.21 9.90 -29.74
CA PHE A 634 0.00 9.37 -30.36
C PHE A 634 0.22 7.90 -30.01
N LEU A 635 0.57 7.08 -31.01
CA LEU A 635 0.98 5.69 -30.80
C LEU A 635 2.42 5.66 -30.29
N LEU A 636 2.58 5.52 -28.97
CA LEU A 636 3.87 5.53 -28.27
C LEU A 636 4.62 4.20 -28.42
N VAL A 637 3.90 3.09 -28.28
CA VAL A 637 4.43 1.74 -28.47
C VAL A 637 3.59 1.05 -29.54
N GLU A 638 4.26 0.50 -30.55
CA GLU A 638 3.62 -0.25 -31.63
C GLU A 638 3.99 -1.73 -31.47
N GLN A 639 3.02 -2.55 -31.08
CA GLN A 639 3.19 -4.00 -30.91
C GLN A 639 4.45 -4.37 -30.10
N GLY A 640 4.66 -3.71 -28.95
CA GLY A 640 5.81 -3.91 -28.07
C GLY A 640 7.08 -3.12 -28.44
N ARG A 641 7.14 -2.47 -29.61
CA ARG A 641 8.26 -1.60 -29.99
C ARG A 641 8.02 -0.17 -29.54
N PHE A 642 8.81 0.34 -28.60
CA PHE A 642 8.79 1.75 -28.21
C PHE A 642 9.28 2.64 -29.37
N ARG A 643 8.46 3.62 -29.77
CA ARG A 643 8.70 4.48 -30.95
C ARG A 643 9.52 5.72 -30.58
N GLU A 644 10.73 5.50 -30.08
CA GLU A 644 11.57 6.56 -29.48
C GLU A 644 11.88 7.69 -30.45
N LYS A 645 12.33 7.37 -31.67
CA LYS A 645 12.69 8.39 -32.67
C LYS A 645 11.49 9.26 -33.03
N GLU A 646 10.33 8.63 -33.19
CA GLU A 646 9.08 9.31 -33.50
C GLU A 646 8.58 10.15 -32.32
N THR A 647 8.79 9.68 -31.09
CA THR A 647 8.44 10.40 -29.86
C THR A 647 9.35 11.62 -29.66
N VAL A 648 10.66 11.47 -29.88
CA VAL A 648 11.62 12.60 -29.84
C VAL A 648 11.25 13.64 -30.89
N ALA A 649 10.91 13.22 -32.10
CA ALA A 649 10.45 14.13 -33.15
C ALA A 649 9.20 14.90 -32.70
N LEU A 650 8.20 14.22 -32.10
CA LEU A 650 7.01 14.87 -31.57
C LEU A 650 7.35 15.93 -30.51
N LEU A 651 8.13 15.56 -29.49
CA LEU A 651 8.51 16.44 -28.38
C LEU A 651 9.38 17.64 -28.81
N THR A 652 9.96 17.57 -30.01
CA THR A 652 10.80 18.64 -30.59
C THR A 652 10.13 19.38 -31.76
N SER A 653 8.92 18.98 -32.17
CA SER A 653 8.23 19.49 -33.37
C SER A 653 7.39 20.76 -33.18
N GLY A 654 7.41 21.37 -32.00
CA GLY A 654 6.61 22.56 -31.65
C GLY A 654 7.36 23.89 -31.69
N LYS A 655 6.62 25.01 -31.64
CA LYS A 655 7.19 26.37 -31.53
C LYS A 655 8.02 26.55 -30.26
N TYR A 656 7.60 25.89 -29.17
CA TYR A 656 8.27 25.89 -27.87
C TYR A 656 8.53 24.43 -27.44
N PRO A 657 9.59 23.80 -27.98
CA PRO A 657 9.86 22.38 -27.76
C PRO A 657 10.27 22.08 -26.31
N VAL A 658 10.24 20.80 -25.96
CA VAL A 658 10.70 20.29 -24.67
C VAL A 658 12.17 20.63 -24.43
N ARG A 659 12.49 21.07 -23.19
CA ARG A 659 13.88 21.42 -22.81
C ARG A 659 14.74 20.21 -22.44
N ASN A 660 14.14 19.17 -21.84
CA ASN A 660 14.83 17.98 -21.37
C ASN A 660 14.21 16.67 -21.91
N VAL A 661 14.36 16.44 -23.21
CA VAL A 661 13.77 15.28 -23.89
C VAL A 661 14.20 13.94 -23.29
N GLU A 662 15.43 13.82 -22.78
CA GLU A 662 15.91 12.59 -22.13
C GLU A 662 15.06 12.23 -20.91
N GLN A 663 14.74 13.21 -20.05
CA GLN A 663 13.88 13.01 -18.89
C GLN A 663 12.46 12.63 -19.31
N ASN A 664 11.88 13.31 -20.31
CA ASN A 664 10.54 12.95 -20.81
C ASN A 664 10.48 11.52 -21.35
N ILE A 665 11.49 11.08 -22.11
CA ILE A 665 11.55 9.70 -22.62
C ILE A 665 11.70 8.69 -21.48
N ALA A 666 12.50 9.01 -20.44
CA ALA A 666 12.64 8.16 -19.27
C ALA A 666 11.31 8.01 -18.51
N ASP A 667 10.60 9.10 -18.25
CA ASP A 667 9.30 9.08 -17.56
C ASP A 667 8.22 8.37 -18.38
N LEU A 668 8.19 8.55 -19.71
CA LEU A 668 7.28 7.80 -20.60
C LEU A 668 7.54 6.29 -20.55
N ARG A 669 8.82 5.86 -20.48
CA ARG A 669 9.17 4.44 -20.31
C ARG A 669 8.72 3.92 -18.94
N ALA A 670 8.87 4.72 -17.89
CA ALA A 670 8.38 4.39 -16.54
C ALA A 670 6.86 4.18 -16.52
N GLN A 671 6.10 5.07 -17.18
CA GLN A 671 4.65 4.94 -17.35
C GLN A 671 4.25 3.68 -18.14
N VAL A 672 4.95 3.35 -19.23
CA VAL A 672 4.73 2.09 -19.97
C VAL A 672 4.98 0.88 -19.08
N ALA A 673 6.07 0.88 -18.30
CA ALA A 673 6.40 -0.21 -17.37
C ALA A 673 5.37 -0.37 -16.25
N ALA A 674 4.84 0.75 -15.73
CA ALA A 674 3.75 0.75 -14.76
C ALA A 674 2.46 0.16 -15.36
N ASN A 675 2.09 0.56 -16.57
CA ASN A 675 0.91 0.00 -17.24
C ASN A 675 1.06 -1.51 -17.51
N GLU A 676 2.22 -1.96 -17.96
CA GLU A 676 2.48 -3.39 -18.19
C GLU A 676 2.31 -4.22 -16.90
N LYS A 677 2.68 -3.68 -15.73
CA LYS A 677 2.39 -4.31 -14.44
C LYS A 677 0.88 -4.49 -14.23
N GLY A 678 0.08 -3.47 -14.53
CA GLY A 678 -1.38 -3.55 -14.47
C GLY A 678 -1.98 -4.60 -15.41
N VAL A 679 -1.46 -4.70 -16.65
CA VAL A 679 -1.84 -5.72 -17.63
C VAL A 679 -1.61 -7.13 -17.07
N GLN A 680 -0.45 -7.38 -16.48
CA GLN A 680 -0.08 -8.68 -15.93
C GLN A 680 -0.99 -9.12 -14.78
N GLU A 681 -1.28 -8.23 -13.83
CA GLU A 681 -2.13 -8.58 -12.69
C GLU A 681 -3.59 -8.76 -13.08
N LEU A 682 -4.12 -7.95 -14.01
CA LEU A 682 -5.47 -8.16 -14.55
C LEU A 682 -5.60 -9.51 -15.26
N ARG A 683 -4.57 -9.92 -16.02
CA ARG A 683 -4.55 -11.25 -16.65
C ARG A 683 -4.57 -12.37 -15.61
N ARG A 684 -3.73 -12.30 -14.57
CA ARG A 684 -3.75 -13.28 -13.47
C ARG A 684 -5.11 -13.33 -12.77
N MET A 685 -5.76 -12.18 -12.58
CA MET A 685 -7.10 -12.12 -12.01
C MET A 685 -8.12 -12.82 -12.91
N VAL A 686 -8.07 -12.60 -14.23
CA VAL A 686 -8.94 -13.28 -15.20
C VAL A 686 -8.67 -14.79 -15.24
N GLU A 687 -7.41 -15.22 -15.21
CA GLU A 687 -7.03 -16.63 -15.12
C GLU A 687 -7.57 -17.29 -13.85
N HIS A 688 -7.64 -16.54 -12.74
CA HIS A 688 -8.06 -17.06 -11.44
C HIS A 688 -9.59 -17.12 -11.28
N PHE A 689 -10.29 -16.04 -11.62
CA PHE A 689 -11.72 -15.88 -11.33
C PHE A 689 -12.62 -16.05 -12.57
N GLY A 690 -12.05 -16.01 -13.77
CA GLY A 690 -12.78 -15.99 -15.02
C GLY A 690 -13.24 -14.58 -15.43
N LEU A 691 -13.22 -14.30 -16.74
CA LEU A 691 -13.51 -12.98 -17.29
C LEU A 691 -14.91 -12.44 -16.92
N GLU A 692 -15.94 -13.30 -17.00
CA GLU A 692 -17.33 -12.89 -16.72
C GLU A 692 -17.53 -12.46 -15.27
N VAL A 693 -16.85 -13.15 -14.33
CA VAL A 693 -16.89 -12.79 -12.91
C VAL A 693 -16.18 -11.46 -12.70
N VAL A 694 -14.96 -11.30 -13.22
CA VAL A 694 -14.19 -10.05 -13.12
C VAL A 694 -15.01 -8.87 -13.66
N ARG A 695 -15.65 -9.02 -14.83
CA ARG A 695 -16.51 -7.96 -15.40
C ARG A 695 -17.75 -7.68 -14.55
N ALA A 696 -18.38 -8.71 -13.98
CA ALA A 696 -19.53 -8.53 -13.12
C ALA A 696 -19.16 -7.75 -11.86
N TYR A 697 -18.04 -8.09 -11.21
CA TYR A 697 -17.60 -7.40 -10.00
C TYR A 697 -17.05 -5.99 -10.26
N MET A 698 -16.50 -5.69 -11.44
CA MET A 698 -16.26 -4.30 -11.85
C MET A 698 -17.54 -3.45 -11.82
N ARG A 699 -18.66 -4.00 -12.33
CA ARG A 699 -19.97 -3.32 -12.28
C ARG A 699 -20.49 -3.21 -10.85
N HIS A 700 -20.45 -4.29 -10.07
CA HIS A 700 -20.91 -4.27 -8.68
C HIS A 700 -20.14 -3.25 -7.82
N VAL A 701 -18.83 -3.09 -8.04
CA VAL A 701 -18.00 -2.07 -7.38
C VAL A 701 -18.42 -0.64 -7.77
N GLN A 702 -18.78 -0.41 -9.04
CA GLN A 702 -19.34 0.88 -9.47
C GLN A 702 -20.74 1.12 -8.90
N ASP A 703 -21.60 0.11 -8.89
CA ASP A 703 -22.98 0.22 -8.39
C ASP A 703 -23.01 0.49 -6.88
N ASN A 704 -22.06 -0.08 -6.13
CA ASN A 704 -21.88 0.22 -4.70
C ASN A 704 -21.42 1.67 -4.45
N ALA A 705 -20.51 2.18 -5.28
CA ALA A 705 -20.06 3.56 -5.20
C ALA A 705 -21.19 4.54 -5.56
N GLU A 706 -21.98 4.20 -6.58
CA GLU A 706 -23.22 4.91 -6.92
C GLU A 706 -24.18 4.96 -5.73
N GLU A 707 -24.53 3.82 -5.14
CA GLU A 707 -25.47 3.77 -4.00
C GLU A 707 -24.98 4.61 -2.81
N SER A 708 -23.68 4.61 -2.56
CA SER A 708 -23.09 5.39 -1.47
C SER A 708 -23.25 6.90 -1.67
N VAL A 709 -23.06 7.39 -2.91
CA VAL A 709 -23.35 8.80 -3.23
C VAL A 709 -24.86 9.09 -3.16
N ARG A 710 -25.71 8.18 -3.64
CA ARG A 710 -27.18 8.33 -3.56
C ARG A 710 -27.68 8.49 -2.12
N ARG A 711 -27.12 7.75 -1.17
CA ARG A 711 -27.46 7.86 0.27
C ARG A 711 -27.15 9.26 0.82
N VAL A 712 -25.99 9.81 0.48
CA VAL A 712 -25.58 11.15 0.93
C VAL A 712 -26.45 12.23 0.31
N ILE A 713 -26.78 12.14 -0.98
CA ILE A 713 -27.72 13.06 -1.65
C ILE A 713 -29.04 13.19 -0.88
N GLY A 714 -29.50 12.09 -0.28
CA GLY A 714 -30.73 12.02 0.51
C GLY A 714 -30.83 13.01 1.67
N VAL A 715 -29.71 13.51 2.19
CA VAL A 715 -29.67 14.47 3.31
C VAL A 715 -29.22 15.88 2.88
N LEU A 716 -28.82 16.06 1.62
CA LEU A 716 -28.44 17.36 1.07
C LEU A 716 -29.67 18.25 0.82
N LYS A 717 -29.40 19.54 0.65
CA LYS A 717 -30.39 20.56 0.30
C LYS A 717 -29.96 21.26 -0.98
N ASP A 718 -30.93 21.84 -1.67
CA ASP A 718 -30.66 22.75 -2.76
C ASP A 718 -29.83 23.94 -2.27
N GLY A 719 -28.96 24.42 -3.14
CA GLY A 719 -28.15 25.58 -2.84
C GLY A 719 -27.49 26.15 -4.08
N GLU A 720 -27.08 27.41 -3.96
CA GLU A 720 -26.36 28.11 -5.00
C GLU A 720 -25.22 28.94 -4.39
N PHE A 721 -24.14 29.06 -5.13
CA PHE A 721 -23.02 29.89 -4.75
C PHE A 721 -22.44 30.59 -5.98
N ASP A 722 -22.15 31.88 -5.80
CA ASP A 722 -21.55 32.73 -6.82
C ASP A 722 -20.20 33.21 -6.29
N LEU A 723 -19.13 32.64 -6.84
CA LEU A 723 -17.76 32.94 -6.46
C LEU A 723 -17.16 33.94 -7.46
N PRO A 724 -16.99 35.23 -7.09
CA PRO A 724 -16.21 36.17 -7.88
C PRO A 724 -14.71 35.84 -7.77
N LEU A 725 -13.99 35.95 -8.89
CA LEU A 725 -12.54 35.79 -8.96
C LEU A 725 -11.85 37.17 -9.07
N ASP A 726 -10.59 37.25 -8.65
CA ASP A 726 -9.82 38.51 -8.63
C ASP A 726 -9.61 39.12 -10.03
N ASN A 727 -9.63 38.29 -11.09
CA ASN A 727 -9.57 38.74 -12.48
C ASN A 727 -10.91 39.25 -13.03
N GLY A 728 -11.95 39.33 -12.20
CA GLY A 728 -13.30 39.79 -12.56
C GLY A 728 -14.17 38.71 -13.22
N ALA A 729 -13.66 37.49 -13.40
CA ALA A 729 -14.49 36.35 -13.78
C ALA A 729 -15.33 35.86 -12.60
N ARG A 730 -16.27 34.94 -12.87
CA ARG A 730 -17.11 34.33 -11.83
C ARG A 730 -17.38 32.88 -12.14
N ILE A 731 -17.46 32.07 -11.08
CA ILE A 731 -17.92 30.68 -11.13
C ILE A 731 -19.24 30.62 -10.37
N ARG A 732 -20.29 30.15 -11.04
CA ARG A 732 -21.61 29.96 -10.43
C ARG A 732 -21.91 28.48 -10.37
N ALA A 733 -22.12 27.94 -9.17
CA ALA A 733 -22.52 26.55 -8.96
C ALA A 733 -23.92 26.53 -8.36
N ARG A 734 -24.85 25.82 -9.00
CA ARG A 734 -26.20 25.56 -8.47
C ARG A 734 -26.39 24.07 -8.34
N ILE A 735 -26.78 23.61 -7.16
CA ILE A 735 -27.02 22.20 -6.86
C ILE A 735 -28.51 22.07 -6.56
N HIS A 736 -29.18 21.26 -7.39
CA HIS A 736 -30.59 20.92 -7.22
C HIS A 736 -30.69 19.43 -6.89
N ILE A 737 -31.32 19.11 -5.76
CA ILE A 737 -31.56 17.74 -5.32
C ILE A 737 -32.85 17.25 -5.97
N GLY A 738 -32.79 16.12 -6.67
CA GLY A 738 -33.94 15.54 -7.35
C GLY A 738 -35.09 15.22 -6.39
N GLU A 739 -36.31 15.15 -6.92
CA GLU A 739 -37.52 14.83 -6.12
C GLU A 739 -37.42 13.46 -5.42
N ASP A 740 -36.69 12.52 -6.03
CA ASP A 740 -36.40 11.20 -5.47
C ASP A 740 -35.40 11.23 -4.30
N ARG A 741 -34.76 12.38 -4.08
CA ARG A 741 -33.66 12.60 -3.14
C ARG A 741 -32.53 11.58 -3.29
N ARG A 742 -32.32 11.08 -4.50
CA ARG A 742 -31.29 10.10 -4.85
C ARG A 742 -30.47 10.53 -6.06
N SER A 743 -30.79 11.66 -6.66
CA SER A 743 -30.04 12.27 -7.76
C SER A 743 -29.82 13.76 -7.49
N ALA A 744 -28.77 14.33 -8.08
CA ALA A 744 -28.50 15.76 -8.00
C ALA A 744 -28.10 16.32 -9.36
N ARG A 745 -28.57 17.52 -9.68
CA ARG A 745 -28.16 18.28 -10.85
C ARG A 745 -27.24 19.42 -10.42
N ILE A 746 -26.05 19.47 -10.99
CA ILE A 746 -25.04 20.49 -10.79
C ILE A 746 -24.98 21.36 -12.03
N ASP A 747 -25.49 22.59 -11.93
CA ASP A 747 -25.60 23.54 -13.03
C ASP A 747 -24.61 24.70 -12.87
N PHE A 748 -23.66 24.77 -13.82
CA PHE A 748 -22.67 25.85 -13.90
C PHE A 748 -23.11 27.04 -14.78
N SER A 749 -24.37 27.09 -15.22
CA SER A 749 -24.92 28.20 -16.00
C SER A 749 -24.81 29.53 -15.26
N GLY A 750 -24.28 30.54 -15.95
CA GLY A 750 -23.96 31.86 -15.37
C GLY A 750 -22.48 32.02 -14.99
N THR A 751 -21.68 30.96 -15.09
CA THR A 751 -20.22 31.03 -15.06
C THR A 751 -19.71 31.83 -16.28
N SER A 752 -18.63 32.59 -16.09
CA SER A 752 -18.05 33.45 -17.12
C SER A 752 -17.72 32.72 -18.42
N ALA A 753 -17.81 33.44 -19.54
CA ALA A 753 -17.34 32.97 -20.84
C ALA A 753 -15.84 32.61 -20.80
N GLN A 754 -15.37 31.83 -21.77
CA GLN A 754 -13.95 31.55 -21.97
C GLN A 754 -13.13 32.84 -21.89
N LEU A 755 -12.07 32.80 -21.10
CA LEU A 755 -11.19 33.92 -20.84
C LEU A 755 -10.07 34.00 -21.89
N PRO A 756 -9.52 35.20 -22.14
CA PRO A 756 -8.39 35.39 -23.07
C PRO A 756 -7.02 35.03 -22.47
N ASP A 757 -6.99 34.55 -21.22
CA ASP A 757 -5.82 34.14 -20.46
C ASP A 757 -5.88 32.63 -20.13
N ASN A 758 -5.07 32.16 -19.18
CA ASN A 758 -4.91 30.75 -18.84
C ASN A 758 -5.81 30.23 -17.71
N PHE A 759 -6.74 31.05 -17.18
CA PHE A 759 -7.70 30.67 -16.13
C PHE A 759 -8.86 29.80 -16.66
N ASN A 760 -8.70 29.19 -17.83
CA ASN A 760 -9.70 28.28 -18.37
C ASN A 760 -9.45 26.85 -17.89
N ALA A 761 -10.41 26.22 -17.22
CA ALA A 761 -10.35 24.82 -16.82
C ALA A 761 -11.06 23.94 -17.86
N PRO A 762 -10.43 22.87 -18.39
CA PRO A 762 -11.12 21.88 -19.21
C PRO A 762 -12.30 21.25 -18.48
N ALA A 763 -13.32 20.82 -19.23
CA ALA A 763 -14.49 20.16 -18.63
C ALA A 763 -14.12 18.93 -17.78
N ALA A 764 -13.04 18.23 -18.15
CA ALA A 764 -12.50 17.11 -17.39
C ALA A 764 -12.06 17.52 -15.96
N VAL A 765 -11.47 18.71 -15.78
CA VAL A 765 -11.09 19.27 -14.47
C VAL A 765 -12.35 19.60 -13.65
N CYS A 766 -13.36 20.21 -14.28
CA CYS A 766 -14.63 20.49 -13.60
C CYS A 766 -15.33 19.22 -13.11
N MET A 767 -15.32 18.15 -13.94
CA MET A 767 -15.86 16.85 -13.54
C MET A 767 -15.06 16.21 -12.39
N ALA A 768 -13.73 16.38 -12.38
CA ALA A 768 -12.88 15.94 -11.28
C ALA A 768 -13.24 16.62 -9.96
N ALA A 769 -13.46 17.95 -9.98
CA ALA A 769 -13.88 18.71 -8.82
C ALA A 769 -15.25 18.25 -8.29
N VAL A 770 -16.23 18.02 -9.17
CA VAL A 770 -17.55 17.48 -8.79
C VAL A 770 -17.40 16.10 -8.14
N LEU A 771 -16.65 15.19 -8.77
CA LEU A 771 -16.41 13.84 -8.25
C LEU A 771 -15.74 13.88 -6.87
N TYR A 772 -14.71 14.71 -6.70
CA TYR A 772 -14.02 14.89 -5.44
C TYR A 772 -14.95 15.39 -4.35
N VAL A 773 -15.67 16.50 -4.58
CA VAL A 773 -16.57 17.09 -3.58
C VAL A 773 -17.59 16.06 -3.13
N PHE A 774 -18.33 15.42 -4.04
CA PHE A 774 -19.34 14.44 -3.65
C PHE A 774 -18.74 13.20 -2.97
N ARG A 775 -17.51 12.80 -3.32
CA ARG A 775 -16.82 11.72 -2.61
C ARG A 775 -16.47 12.09 -1.17
N THR A 776 -16.04 13.32 -0.91
CA THR A 776 -15.70 13.76 0.46
C THR A 776 -16.90 13.83 1.39
N LEU A 777 -18.12 13.98 0.85
CA LEU A 777 -19.35 13.95 1.62
C LEU A 777 -19.74 12.52 2.07
N VAL A 778 -19.15 11.49 1.45
CA VAL A 778 -19.37 10.10 1.85
C VAL A 778 -18.41 9.76 2.99
N GLU A 779 -18.95 9.71 4.21
CA GLU A 779 -18.26 9.23 5.43
C GLU A 779 -18.14 7.69 5.42
N ASP A 780 -17.59 7.15 4.33
CA ASP A 780 -17.36 5.73 4.15
C ASP A 780 -16.15 5.48 3.25
N ASP A 781 -15.50 4.33 3.43
CA ASP A 781 -14.34 3.94 2.62
C ASP A 781 -14.81 3.25 1.33
N ILE A 782 -15.25 4.06 0.36
CA ILE A 782 -15.62 3.59 -0.98
C ILE A 782 -14.50 3.90 -1.98
N PRO A 783 -14.21 2.98 -2.93
CA PRO A 783 -13.26 3.22 -4.00
C PRO A 783 -13.75 4.38 -4.87
N LEU A 784 -12.80 5.19 -5.32
CA LEU A 784 -13.10 6.35 -6.14
C LEU A 784 -13.17 5.93 -7.61
N ASN A 785 -14.39 5.73 -8.10
CA ASN A 785 -14.66 5.17 -9.42
C ASN A 785 -15.80 5.91 -10.14
N ALA A 786 -16.07 5.53 -11.40
CA ALA A 786 -17.08 6.21 -12.22
C ALA A 786 -18.53 6.09 -11.69
N GLY A 787 -18.80 5.13 -10.81
CA GLY A 787 -20.10 4.96 -10.15
C GLY A 787 -20.53 6.18 -9.34
N CYS A 788 -19.59 6.89 -8.71
CA CYS A 788 -19.86 8.11 -7.95
C CYS A 788 -20.49 9.24 -8.80
N LEU A 789 -20.27 9.24 -10.12
CA LEU A 789 -20.82 10.24 -11.04
C LEU A 789 -22.20 9.86 -11.60
N LYS A 790 -22.59 8.57 -11.55
CA LYS A 790 -23.88 8.10 -12.10
C LYS A 790 -25.11 8.82 -11.54
N PRO A 791 -25.20 9.18 -10.24
CA PRO A 791 -26.37 9.90 -9.72
C PRO A 791 -26.31 11.42 -9.94
N LEU A 792 -25.27 11.93 -10.62
CA LEU A 792 -25.01 13.35 -10.78
C LEU A 792 -25.17 13.78 -12.25
N GLU A 793 -26.09 14.70 -12.50
CA GLU A 793 -26.21 15.37 -13.79
C GLU A 793 -25.41 16.68 -13.76
N VAL A 794 -24.30 16.76 -14.50
CA VAL A 794 -23.44 17.95 -14.52
C VAL A 794 -23.66 18.72 -15.82
N LEU A 795 -24.13 19.96 -15.72
CA LEU A 795 -24.29 20.88 -16.85
C LEU A 795 -23.18 21.93 -16.84
N ILE A 796 -22.29 21.83 -17.83
CA ILE A 796 -21.22 22.81 -18.08
C ILE A 796 -21.51 23.51 -19.42
N PRO A 797 -21.84 24.82 -19.43
CA PRO A 797 -22.11 25.56 -20.66
C PRO A 797 -20.94 25.50 -21.64
N GLU A 798 -21.23 25.31 -22.92
CA GLU A 798 -20.19 25.28 -23.94
C GLU A 798 -19.56 26.67 -24.15
N GLY A 799 -18.23 26.74 -24.23
CA GLY A 799 -17.51 28.01 -24.42
C GLY A 799 -17.44 28.90 -23.18
N CYS A 800 -17.82 28.39 -22.00
CA CYS A 800 -17.48 29.03 -20.73
C CYS A 800 -16.04 28.69 -20.31
N MET A 801 -15.52 29.39 -19.30
CA MET A 801 -14.16 29.14 -18.79
C MET A 801 -13.96 27.72 -18.21
N LEU A 802 -15.04 26.98 -17.93
CA LEU A 802 -15.00 25.57 -17.46
C LEU A 802 -15.16 24.55 -18.60
N ARG A 803 -15.30 25.02 -19.84
CA ARG A 803 -15.35 24.19 -21.05
C ARG A 803 -14.79 25.00 -22.23
N PRO A 804 -13.51 25.38 -22.18
CA PRO A 804 -12.87 26.16 -23.22
C PRO A 804 -12.73 25.38 -24.53
N ARG A 805 -12.60 26.11 -25.63
CA ARG A 805 -12.30 25.61 -26.96
C ARG A 805 -10.86 25.94 -27.30
N TYR A 806 -10.24 25.06 -28.09
CA TYR A 806 -8.94 25.33 -28.71
C TYR A 806 -8.95 26.68 -29.44
N PRO A 807 -7.92 27.54 -29.31
CA PRO A 807 -6.61 27.29 -28.69
C PRO A 807 -6.42 27.89 -27.28
N ALA A 808 -7.47 28.03 -26.45
CA ALA A 808 -7.37 28.65 -25.13
C ALA A 808 -6.21 28.10 -24.25
N ALA A 809 -5.50 28.98 -23.56
CA ALA A 809 -4.59 28.57 -22.50
C ALA A 809 -5.36 27.99 -21.30
N VAL A 810 -4.81 26.98 -20.61
CA VAL A 810 -5.51 26.24 -19.55
C VAL A 810 -4.68 25.94 -18.31
N VAL A 811 -3.42 26.36 -18.26
CA VAL A 811 -2.52 25.92 -17.17
C VAL A 811 -2.99 26.40 -15.79
N ALA A 812 -3.50 27.64 -15.68
CA ALA A 812 -4.12 28.14 -14.44
C ALA A 812 -5.50 27.50 -14.17
N GLY A 813 -6.12 26.90 -15.20
CA GLY A 813 -7.33 26.09 -15.08
C GLY A 813 -7.17 24.92 -14.12
N ASN A 814 -6.05 24.20 -14.21
CA ASN A 814 -5.76 23.05 -13.37
C ASN A 814 -5.43 23.43 -11.92
N VAL A 815 -4.76 24.56 -11.71
CA VAL A 815 -4.12 24.91 -10.42
C VAL A 815 -4.82 26.01 -9.63
N GLU A 816 -5.51 26.94 -10.30
CA GLU A 816 -6.28 28.00 -9.65
C GLU A 816 -7.79 27.72 -9.77
N THR A 817 -8.25 27.56 -11.00
CA THR A 817 -9.70 27.49 -11.29
C THR A 817 -10.32 26.23 -10.70
N SER A 818 -9.61 25.10 -10.70
CA SER A 818 -10.08 23.84 -10.11
C SER A 818 -10.36 23.95 -8.61
N GLN A 819 -9.54 24.72 -7.86
CA GLN A 819 -9.75 25.01 -6.44
C GLN A 819 -10.99 25.87 -6.26
N CYS A 820 -11.14 26.91 -7.07
CA CYS A 820 -12.30 27.79 -7.07
C CYS A 820 -13.62 27.05 -7.41
N ILE A 821 -13.60 26.07 -8.34
CA ILE A 821 -14.76 25.21 -8.62
C ILE A 821 -15.13 24.41 -7.36
N THR A 822 -14.13 23.85 -6.67
CA THR A 822 -14.32 23.07 -5.45
C THR A 822 -14.91 23.93 -4.33
N ASP A 823 -14.37 25.12 -4.10
CA ASP A 823 -14.88 26.07 -3.12
C ASP A 823 -16.31 26.53 -3.45
N ALA A 824 -16.62 26.78 -4.73
CA ALA A 824 -17.98 27.13 -5.16
C ALA A 824 -18.98 25.99 -4.91
N LEU A 825 -18.57 24.73 -5.12
CA LEU A 825 -19.41 23.56 -4.84
C LEU A 825 -19.64 23.39 -3.33
N TYR A 826 -18.61 23.49 -2.50
CA TYR A 826 -18.77 23.44 -1.03
C TYR A 826 -19.59 24.61 -0.50
N GLY A 827 -19.41 25.81 -1.06
CA GLY A 827 -20.22 26.98 -0.77
C GLY A 827 -21.69 26.77 -1.11
N ALA A 828 -21.99 26.13 -2.24
CA ALA A 828 -23.36 25.82 -2.65
C ALA A 828 -24.00 24.76 -1.72
N LEU A 829 -23.21 23.81 -1.21
CA LEU A 829 -23.67 22.81 -0.25
C LEU A 829 -23.78 23.35 1.19
N GLY A 830 -23.03 24.40 1.52
CA GLY A 830 -22.97 24.99 2.86
C GLY A 830 -22.29 24.09 3.91
N VAL A 831 -21.35 23.24 3.50
CA VAL A 831 -20.73 22.22 4.37
C VAL A 831 -19.29 22.53 4.79
N LEU A 832 -18.58 23.36 4.03
CA LEU A 832 -17.18 23.70 4.28
C LEU A 832 -16.93 25.14 3.82
N ALA A 833 -16.14 25.91 4.58
CA ALA A 833 -15.62 27.19 4.13
C ALA A 833 -14.60 26.99 2.99
N ALA A 834 -14.34 28.05 2.22
CA ALA A 834 -13.28 28.02 1.21
C ALA A 834 -11.92 27.73 1.86
N SER A 835 -11.10 26.91 1.21
CA SER A 835 -9.70 26.74 1.57
C SER A 835 -8.87 27.91 1.03
N GLN A 836 -7.57 27.72 0.82
CA GLN A 836 -6.72 28.74 0.23
C GLN A 836 -7.13 29.17 -1.19
N GLY A 837 -7.92 28.38 -1.92
CA GLY A 837 -8.40 28.71 -3.27
C GLY A 837 -7.37 28.62 -4.38
N THR A 838 -6.19 28.05 -4.12
CA THR A 838 -5.07 27.93 -5.06
C THR A 838 -4.21 26.68 -4.76
N MET A 839 -3.49 26.16 -5.76
CA MET A 839 -2.41 25.17 -5.59
C MET A 839 -1.02 25.81 -5.50
N ASN A 840 -0.90 27.13 -5.35
CA ASN A 840 0.33 27.94 -5.31
C ASN A 840 1.54 27.31 -5.97
N ASN A 841 1.76 27.61 -7.24
CA ASN A 841 2.89 27.05 -7.95
C ASN A 841 4.14 27.91 -7.78
N PHE A 842 5.25 27.24 -7.48
CA PHE A 842 6.58 27.79 -7.54
C PHE A 842 7.36 27.14 -8.69
N THR A 843 7.71 27.93 -9.69
CA THR A 843 8.55 27.50 -10.81
C THR A 843 9.80 28.33 -10.91
N PHE A 844 10.92 27.67 -11.23
CA PHE A 844 12.14 28.34 -11.64
C PHE A 844 12.93 27.42 -12.58
N GLY A 845 13.82 28.01 -13.37
CA GLY A 845 14.65 27.23 -14.27
C GLY A 845 15.26 28.04 -15.40
N ASN A 846 15.86 27.31 -16.34
CA ASN A 846 16.43 27.79 -17.58
C ASN A 846 16.41 26.65 -18.63
N GLU A 847 17.21 26.75 -19.69
CA GLU A 847 17.32 25.71 -20.73
C GLU A 847 17.83 24.36 -20.19
N ARG A 848 18.57 24.34 -19.08
CA ARG A 848 19.20 23.13 -18.52
C ARG A 848 18.50 22.59 -17.29
N TYR A 849 17.94 23.47 -16.45
CA TYR A 849 17.29 23.09 -15.19
C TYR A 849 15.84 23.54 -15.20
N GLN A 850 14.92 22.65 -14.82
CA GLN A 850 13.50 22.95 -14.71
C GLN A 850 13.02 22.44 -13.37
N TYR A 851 12.32 23.30 -12.62
CA TYR A 851 11.78 22.96 -11.32
C TYR A 851 10.36 23.49 -11.18
N TYR A 852 9.50 22.67 -10.60
CA TYR A 852 8.11 22.96 -10.30
C TYR A 852 7.75 22.35 -8.96
N GLU A 853 7.10 23.14 -8.11
CA GLU A 853 6.57 22.74 -6.81
C GLU A 853 5.22 23.41 -6.52
N THR A 854 4.39 22.77 -5.71
CA THR A 854 3.14 23.33 -5.18
C THR A 854 3.33 23.64 -3.70
N LEU A 855 2.94 24.84 -3.26
CA LEU A 855 3.09 25.27 -1.87
C LEU A 855 1.79 25.10 -1.10
N ALA A 856 1.88 24.47 0.07
CA ALA A 856 0.75 24.23 0.95
C ALA A 856 0.27 25.52 1.64
N GLY A 857 -1.00 25.57 2.00
CA GLY A 857 -1.60 26.65 2.79
C GLY A 857 -2.61 26.11 3.80
N GLY A 858 -3.76 26.77 3.97
CA GLY A 858 -4.77 26.36 4.94
C GLY A 858 -5.96 25.65 4.31
N SER A 859 -6.55 24.67 5.00
CA SER A 859 -7.88 24.14 4.65
C SER A 859 -9.00 25.02 5.19
N GLY A 860 -10.17 24.96 4.56
CA GLY A 860 -11.38 25.59 5.07
C GLY A 860 -11.82 24.96 6.39
N ALA A 861 -12.39 25.79 7.27
CA ALA A 861 -13.06 25.34 8.49
C ALA A 861 -14.44 24.75 8.19
N GLY A 862 -14.98 23.95 9.10
CA GLY A 862 -16.32 23.36 8.97
C GLY A 862 -17.06 23.26 10.30
N PRO A 863 -18.25 22.64 10.31
CA PRO A 863 -19.06 22.53 11.52
C PRO A 863 -18.32 21.76 12.64
N GLY A 864 -17.90 22.48 13.67
CA GLY A 864 -17.25 21.91 14.85
C GLY A 864 -15.74 21.64 14.72
N PHE A 865 -15.08 22.13 13.67
CA PHE A 865 -13.62 22.01 13.50
C PHE A 865 -12.99 23.22 12.80
N ASP A 866 -11.77 23.56 13.19
CA ASP A 866 -10.92 24.55 12.52
C ASP A 866 -10.25 23.95 11.27
N GLY A 867 -9.85 24.81 10.34
CA GLY A 867 -9.05 24.40 9.18
C GLY A 867 -7.65 23.94 9.60
N ALA A 868 -7.09 22.98 8.86
CA ALA A 868 -5.71 22.53 9.08
C ALA A 868 -4.70 23.53 8.50
N ASP A 869 -3.65 23.83 9.26
CA ASP A 869 -2.54 24.67 8.85
C ASP A 869 -1.52 23.93 7.95
N VAL A 870 -1.00 24.62 6.94
CA VAL A 870 0.12 24.18 6.07
C VAL A 870 -0.08 22.79 5.47
N VAL A 871 -1.22 22.58 4.80
CA VAL A 871 -1.59 21.34 4.13
C VAL A 871 -1.95 21.58 2.66
N GLN A 872 -1.67 20.60 1.80
CA GLN A 872 -2.24 20.57 0.45
C GLN A 872 -3.74 20.31 0.55
N THR A 873 -4.54 21.05 -0.20
CA THR A 873 -6.01 20.98 -0.11
C THR A 873 -6.64 20.62 -1.45
N HIS A 874 -7.78 19.93 -1.37
CA HIS A 874 -8.68 19.73 -2.50
C HIS A 874 -8.03 19.06 -3.71
N MET A 875 -7.77 19.81 -4.78
CA MET A 875 -7.34 19.25 -6.06
C MET A 875 -5.84 18.87 -6.08
N THR A 876 -5.09 19.14 -5.01
CA THR A 876 -3.65 18.82 -4.84
C THR A 876 -3.40 17.97 -3.59
N ASN A 877 -2.47 17.02 -3.68
CA ASN A 877 -2.01 16.19 -2.56
C ASN A 877 -0.56 15.69 -2.79
N SER A 878 0.26 16.52 -3.45
CA SER A 878 1.66 16.19 -3.74
C SER A 878 2.55 16.43 -2.52
N ARG A 879 3.67 15.70 -2.43
CA ARG A 879 4.72 16.00 -1.46
C ARG A 879 5.54 17.22 -1.92
N LEU A 880 6.18 17.88 -0.96
CA LEU A 880 7.24 18.85 -1.18
C LEU A 880 8.57 18.13 -1.39
N THR A 881 9.48 18.73 -2.16
CA THR A 881 10.83 18.19 -2.36
C THR A 881 11.72 18.56 -1.17
N ASP A 882 12.64 17.66 -0.76
CA ASP A 882 13.60 17.91 0.34
C ASP A 882 14.84 18.68 -0.16
#